data_AF-A0A7L8V2P8-F1
#
_entry.id   AF-A0A7L8V2P8-F1
#
_cell.length_a   1.000
_cell.length_b   1.000
_cell.length_c   1.000
_cell.angle_alpha   90.00
_cell.angle_beta   90.00
_cell.angle_gamma   90.00
#
_symmetry.space_group_name_H-M   'P 1'
#
loop_
_entity.id
_entity.type
_entity.pdbx_description
1 polymer ?
#
loop_
_entity_poly.entity_id
_entity_poly.type
_entity_poly.pdbx_seq_one_letter_code
_entity_poly.pdbx_strand_id
1 'polypeptide(L)'
;MLYKKICVLICFTFSLFASDLYVDNIELAKAKKLVQKEEQIALAYKKYILKYGAKPTIDNLISNGFLPQGFSKINPFGKEMKISTTTHTIEDGLPVSLRMKAHIYDYYYANINRVNTKAPISIKNNYTQMVLSTKEEYIISMKNENKLTSVKSEARNKYYLDDKGVLNWYDNDGKYVYSYDKNLLIDDMFDTSGNIKTAIYNLLETNKALYAGQIIYNLKDNVAQKHLNIGGEGKKIVKIGGSQKDIGKTIIQFTRRAGGMIVNGDIYTWGNNANKITGIEKNTYTGSGGSNRYPVINSLVRAKVKTYDNAIDSRNYFSSPLRPKFVDFFATVYHGTCGVATDGAIYCGGSTGAETTNLFTNINKDGSSAEMLYKSSFFDGSTGKKATKIMANNQIWLILANTSIEPIDGSYKNGQIWRWGRDFAGFSGDSKNTTYKYDNTGNPTELIVTSGGTKVLFKDLTYLLTIGYRKMGALSNEGDVWIWGLDDYYTQNCTQTIGGKSVNLCIPYKVSSNIAFSSLKGGLQGFVAKGVDGNFYKISQKWGELPKVESLTDAIRNSGDDNEILAVDLSSKLSGTSLIENAGIVWVNSKNELRGDYFTASNVNDTLFKKAIETIKWKNIKVIEDDNGMCGIDIYNQMYCWGIVSYTRSGTSTTDYIGNTFMLPVFNTNLYDLDKDFLVAEGGRNGHLTPISSGDWTTGGGTFFLKYPTYIGGFNYEFIFK
;
A
#
# COMPACT_ATOMS: atom_id res chain seq x y z
N MET A 1 35.78 24.16 66.51
CA MET A 1 35.07 25.29 65.86
C MET A 1 34.89 25.13 64.34
N LEU A 2 35.87 24.56 63.62
CA LEU A 2 35.81 24.39 62.15
C LEU A 2 34.67 23.46 61.68
N TYR A 3 34.41 22.35 62.40
CA TYR A 3 33.36 21.38 62.06
C TYR A 3 31.92 21.96 62.16
N LYS A 4 31.66 22.84 63.15
CA LYS A 4 30.37 23.53 63.28
C LYS A 4 30.14 24.55 62.15
N LYS A 5 31.19 25.21 61.66
CA LYS A 5 31.09 26.16 60.53
C LYS A 5 30.83 25.45 59.20
N ILE A 6 31.42 24.27 58.98
CA ILE A 6 31.20 23.47 57.78
C ILE A 6 29.79 22.86 57.76
N CYS A 7 29.27 22.35 58.89
CA CYS A 7 27.89 21.83 58.95
C CYS A 7 26.82 22.91 58.72
N VAL A 8 27.03 24.13 59.24
CA VAL A 8 26.09 25.25 59.00
C VAL A 8 26.13 25.69 57.53
N LEU A 9 27.29 25.69 56.88
CA LEU A 9 27.43 26.03 55.46
C LEU A 9 26.77 24.96 54.56
N ILE A 10 26.92 23.67 54.88
CA ILE A 10 26.30 22.56 54.14
C ILE A 10 24.78 22.56 54.35
N CYS A 11 24.27 22.84 55.56
CA CYS A 11 22.83 22.95 55.79
C CYS A 11 22.21 24.15 55.06
N PHE A 12 22.93 25.29 54.97
CA PHE A 12 22.47 26.45 54.22
C PHE A 12 22.42 26.19 52.71
N THR A 13 23.42 25.50 52.14
CA THR A 13 23.39 25.15 50.71
C THR A 13 22.29 24.14 50.39
N PHE A 14 22.09 23.09 51.19
CA PHE A 14 20.98 22.16 51.00
C PHE A 14 19.60 22.82 51.14
N SER A 15 19.43 23.80 52.03
CA SER A 15 18.18 24.57 52.13
C SER A 15 17.92 25.48 50.92
N LEU A 16 18.97 26.06 50.32
CA LEU A 16 18.87 26.89 49.12
C LEU A 16 18.56 26.06 47.87
N PHE A 17 19.22 24.90 47.71
CA PHE A 17 18.94 23.98 46.59
C PHE A 17 17.56 23.30 46.72
N ALA A 18 17.10 23.00 47.93
CA ALA A 18 15.76 22.45 48.16
C ALA A 18 14.64 23.49 47.93
N SER A 19 14.88 24.77 48.25
CA SER A 19 13.92 25.84 47.96
C SER A 19 13.80 26.11 46.46
N ASP A 20 14.91 26.09 45.71
CA ASP A 20 14.88 26.29 44.25
C ASP A 20 14.15 25.13 43.54
N LEU A 21 14.41 23.88 43.93
CA LEU A 21 13.70 22.71 43.37
C LEU A 21 12.19 22.71 43.70
N TYR A 22 11.82 23.20 44.89
CA TYR A 22 10.42 23.31 45.32
C TYR A 22 9.69 24.45 44.59
N VAL A 23 10.35 25.60 44.40
CA VAL A 23 9.82 26.76 43.66
C VAL A 23 9.65 26.43 42.18
N ASP A 24 10.61 25.77 41.54
CA ASP A 24 10.52 25.34 40.14
C ASP A 24 9.37 24.33 39.91
N ASN A 25 9.11 23.44 40.88
CA ASN A 25 7.95 22.53 40.83
C ASN A 25 6.60 23.25 40.94
N ILE A 26 6.50 24.30 41.77
CA ILE A 26 5.28 25.10 41.91
C ILE A 26 5.02 25.93 40.65
N GLU A 27 6.05 26.53 40.06
CA GLU A 27 5.91 27.33 38.84
C GLU A 27 5.48 26.48 37.64
N LEU A 28 6.05 25.27 37.49
CA LEU A 28 5.61 24.31 36.49
C LEU A 28 4.16 23.86 36.73
N ALA A 29 3.76 23.60 37.97
CA ALA A 29 2.37 23.26 38.29
C ALA A 29 1.39 24.40 37.96
N LYS A 30 1.78 25.66 38.20
CA LYS A 30 1.02 26.85 37.79
C LYS A 30 0.92 26.98 36.27
N ALA A 31 2.01 26.70 35.54
CA ALA A 31 2.01 26.68 34.07
C ALA A 31 1.09 25.58 33.51
N LYS A 32 1.13 24.36 34.08
CA LYS A 32 0.20 23.27 33.76
C LYS A 32 -1.26 23.70 33.93
N LYS A 33 -1.58 24.34 35.06
CA LYS A 33 -2.93 24.84 35.35
C LYS A 33 -3.36 25.99 34.44
N LEU A 34 -2.42 26.80 33.96
CA LEU A 34 -2.68 27.84 32.96
C LEU A 34 -3.12 27.22 31.63
N VAL A 35 -2.35 26.26 31.10
CA VAL A 35 -2.71 25.53 29.87
C VAL A 35 -4.08 24.86 29.98
N GLN A 36 -4.39 24.25 31.13
CA GLN A 36 -5.71 23.66 31.38
C GLN A 36 -6.84 24.70 31.34
N LYS A 37 -6.61 25.90 31.89
CA LYS A 37 -7.60 27.00 31.83
C LYS A 37 -7.80 27.50 30.41
N GLU A 38 -6.72 27.65 29.64
CA GLU A 38 -6.78 28.05 28.22
C GLU A 38 -7.59 27.03 27.40
N GLU A 39 -7.36 25.74 27.60
CA GLU A 39 -8.11 24.65 26.95
C GLU A 39 -9.60 24.66 27.35
N GLN A 40 -9.92 24.90 28.62
CA GLN A 40 -11.30 25.02 29.10
C GLN A 40 -12.02 26.22 28.47
N ILE A 41 -11.35 27.37 28.38
CA ILE A 41 -11.89 28.58 27.74
C ILE A 41 -12.14 28.30 26.25
N ALA A 42 -11.17 27.70 25.54
CA ALA A 42 -11.30 27.39 24.12
C ALA A 42 -12.43 26.40 23.83
N LEU A 43 -12.57 25.34 24.65
CA LEU A 43 -13.66 24.38 24.52
C LEU A 43 -15.03 25.03 24.80
N ALA A 44 -15.12 25.88 25.83
CA ALA A 44 -16.35 26.62 26.14
C ALA A 44 -16.70 27.62 25.03
N TYR A 45 -15.71 28.32 24.48
CA TYR A 45 -15.84 29.24 23.34
C TYR A 45 -16.42 28.54 22.11
N LYS A 46 -15.88 27.37 21.77
CA LYS A 46 -16.37 26.51 20.67
C LYS A 46 -17.82 26.08 20.86
N LYS A 47 -18.17 25.58 22.05
CA LYS A 47 -19.55 25.19 22.39
C LYS A 47 -20.52 26.36 22.32
N TYR A 48 -20.09 27.55 22.71
CA TYR A 48 -20.92 28.76 22.63
C TYR A 48 -21.18 29.16 21.18
N ILE A 49 -20.18 29.11 20.29
CA ILE A 49 -20.36 29.35 18.85
C ILE A 49 -21.38 28.36 18.28
N LEU A 50 -21.27 27.08 18.61
CA LEU A 50 -22.18 26.05 18.11
C LEU A 50 -23.63 26.22 18.62
N LYS A 51 -23.84 26.90 19.74
CA LYS A 51 -25.18 27.14 20.30
C LYS A 51 -25.79 28.46 19.83
N TYR A 52 -25.00 29.53 19.81
CA TYR A 52 -25.51 30.90 19.62
C TYR A 52 -25.01 31.56 18.33
N GLY A 53 -24.07 30.94 17.61
CA GLY A 53 -23.49 31.48 16.39
C GLY A 53 -22.76 32.82 16.59
N ALA A 54 -22.38 33.13 17.83
CA ALA A 54 -21.81 34.40 18.21
C ALA A 54 -20.48 34.20 18.95
N LYS A 55 -19.64 35.23 18.96
CA LYS A 55 -18.35 35.24 19.64
C LYS A 55 -18.54 35.67 21.11
N PRO A 56 -18.29 34.81 22.11
CA PRO A 56 -18.47 35.17 23.51
C PRO A 56 -17.22 35.86 24.10
N THR A 57 -17.46 36.63 25.17
CA THR A 57 -16.45 36.97 26.18
C THR A 57 -16.43 35.91 27.29
N ILE A 58 -15.42 35.93 28.18
CA ILE A 58 -15.38 35.01 29.34
C ILE A 58 -16.61 35.20 30.23
N ASP A 59 -17.11 36.44 30.38
CA ASP A 59 -18.34 36.71 31.12
C ASP A 59 -19.57 36.06 30.51
N ASN A 60 -19.68 36.07 29.17
CA ASN A 60 -20.76 35.37 28.50
C ASN A 60 -20.67 33.86 28.75
N LEU A 61 -19.46 33.29 28.75
CA LEU A 61 -19.25 31.86 29.00
C LEU A 61 -19.64 31.46 30.43
N ILE A 62 -19.32 32.28 31.43
CA ILE A 62 -19.71 32.03 32.84
C ILE A 62 -21.23 32.19 33.00
N SER A 63 -21.79 33.31 32.55
CA SER A 63 -23.21 33.65 32.76
C SER A 63 -24.15 32.65 32.07
N ASN A 64 -23.72 32.06 30.95
CA ASN A 64 -24.48 31.04 30.22
C ASN A 64 -24.14 29.60 30.63
N GLY A 65 -23.33 29.39 31.67
CA GLY A 65 -23.03 28.07 32.22
C GLY A 65 -22.09 27.21 31.36
N PHE A 66 -21.35 27.78 30.41
CA PHE A 66 -20.31 27.07 29.65
C PHE A 66 -19.00 26.97 30.42
N LEU A 67 -18.77 27.89 31.36
CA LEU A 67 -17.74 27.81 32.40
C LEU A 67 -18.43 27.76 33.78
N PRO A 68 -17.81 27.14 34.80
CA PRO A 68 -18.35 27.13 36.15
C PRO A 68 -18.59 28.54 36.72
N GLN A 69 -19.63 28.74 37.53
CA GLN A 69 -19.93 30.04 38.17
C GLN A 69 -18.74 30.61 38.97
N GLY A 70 -17.91 29.73 39.57
CA GLY A 70 -16.70 30.11 40.29
C GLY A 70 -15.43 30.20 39.44
N PHE A 71 -15.52 30.22 38.10
CA PHE A 71 -14.35 30.26 37.22
C PHE A 71 -13.59 31.58 37.39
N SER A 72 -12.39 31.52 37.96
CA SER A 72 -11.53 32.71 38.11
C SER A 72 -10.96 33.15 36.77
N LYS A 73 -11.26 34.40 36.37
CA LYS A 73 -10.62 35.12 35.26
C LYS A 73 -9.14 35.43 35.53
N ILE A 74 -8.73 35.38 36.79
CA ILE A 74 -7.33 35.51 37.18
C ILE A 74 -6.64 34.17 36.96
N ASN A 75 -5.55 34.22 36.20
CA ASN A 75 -4.69 33.08 35.91
C ASN A 75 -3.83 32.71 37.14
N PRO A 76 -3.17 31.53 37.15
CA PRO A 76 -2.35 31.08 38.29
C PRO A 76 -1.15 32.00 38.64
N PHE A 77 -0.87 33.01 37.81
CA PHE A 77 0.19 34.01 37.98
C PHE A 77 -0.36 35.42 38.28
N GLY A 78 -1.64 35.55 38.61
CA GLY A 78 -2.23 36.82 39.03
C GLY A 78 -2.63 37.77 37.89
N LYS A 79 -2.57 37.35 36.62
CA LYS A 79 -3.01 38.16 35.48
C LYS A 79 -4.44 37.83 35.07
N GLU A 80 -5.20 38.83 34.69
CA GLU A 80 -6.53 38.66 34.08
C GLU A 80 -6.39 38.06 32.68
N MET A 81 -7.23 37.05 32.38
CA MET A 81 -7.35 36.44 31.06
C MET A 81 -8.49 37.11 30.28
N LYS A 82 -8.29 37.41 29.00
CA LYS A 82 -9.32 37.98 28.11
C LYS A 82 -9.42 37.19 26.81
N ILE A 83 -10.56 37.25 26.13
CA ILE A 83 -10.70 36.70 24.77
C ILE A 83 -10.71 37.88 23.80
N SER A 84 -9.80 37.85 22.83
CA SER A 84 -9.91 38.70 21.64
C SER A 84 -10.85 38.04 20.63
N THR A 85 -12.04 38.62 20.48
CA THR A 85 -13.05 38.15 19.52
C THR A 85 -12.66 38.39 18.06
N THR A 86 -11.71 39.27 17.80
CA THR A 86 -11.22 39.56 16.44
C THR A 86 -10.23 38.50 15.97
N THR A 87 -9.27 38.14 16.82
CA THR A 87 -8.16 37.23 16.47
C THR A 87 -8.38 35.79 16.95
N HIS A 88 -9.48 35.51 17.66
CA HIS A 88 -9.75 34.19 18.25
C HIS A 88 -8.62 33.72 19.17
N THR A 89 -8.08 34.66 19.97
CA THR A 89 -6.98 34.40 20.89
C THR A 89 -7.40 34.62 22.33
N ILE A 90 -6.78 33.86 23.23
CA ILE A 90 -6.81 34.10 24.66
C ILE A 90 -5.61 34.99 24.98
N GLU A 91 -5.91 36.17 25.51
CA GLU A 91 -4.95 37.11 26.05
C GLU A 91 -4.73 36.75 27.51
N ASP A 92 -3.80 35.85 27.70
CA ASP A 92 -3.20 35.54 28.98
C ASP A 92 -1.68 35.52 28.82
N GLY A 93 -0.94 35.53 29.91
CA GLY A 93 0.50 35.67 29.76
C GLY A 93 1.25 35.22 30.97
N LEU A 94 2.31 34.46 30.72
CA LEU A 94 3.37 34.29 31.69
C LEU A 94 3.98 35.66 32.06
N PRO A 95 4.28 35.90 33.35
CA PRO A 95 5.16 36.99 33.78
C PRO A 95 6.47 36.98 32.99
N VAL A 96 7.00 38.15 32.64
CA VAL A 96 8.24 38.28 31.83
C VAL A 96 9.41 37.51 32.46
N SER A 97 9.51 37.54 33.79
CA SER A 97 10.53 36.82 34.57
C SER A 97 10.52 35.30 34.39
N LEU A 98 9.38 34.70 34.00
CA LEU A 98 9.23 33.25 33.86
C LEU A 98 9.38 32.77 32.41
N ARG A 99 9.38 33.68 31.42
CA ARG A 99 9.42 33.32 29.99
C ARG A 99 10.77 32.77 29.52
N MET A 100 11.83 32.96 30.31
CA MET A 100 13.20 32.52 30.00
C MET A 100 13.63 31.26 30.77
N LYS A 101 12.78 30.73 31.66
CA LYS A 101 13.08 29.48 32.38
C LYS A 101 12.81 28.28 31.46
N ALA A 102 13.85 27.51 31.11
CA ALA A 102 13.79 26.42 30.13
C ALA A 102 12.68 25.40 30.41
N HIS A 103 12.50 24.96 31.66
CA HIS A 103 11.50 23.95 32.01
C HIS A 103 10.04 24.45 31.94
N ILE A 104 9.79 25.76 32.10
CA ILE A 104 8.46 26.37 31.87
C ILE A 104 8.26 26.61 30.38
N TYR A 105 9.32 27.02 29.69
CA TYR A 105 9.32 27.27 28.26
C TYR A 105 8.91 26.02 27.48
N ASP A 106 9.57 24.89 27.73
CA ASP A 106 9.32 23.62 27.07
C ASP A 106 7.89 23.10 27.29
N TYR A 107 7.26 23.45 28.42
CA TYR A 107 5.89 23.04 28.70
C TYR A 107 4.85 23.98 28.07
N TYR A 108 4.98 25.30 28.28
CA TYR A 108 3.95 26.27 27.91
C TYR A 108 3.95 26.63 26.42
N TYR A 109 5.13 26.66 25.81
CA TYR A 109 5.32 26.98 24.38
C TYR A 109 5.32 25.74 23.48
N ALA A 110 5.10 24.54 24.04
CA ALA A 110 4.90 23.31 23.26
C ALA A 110 3.41 23.04 22.98
N ASN A 111 3.13 22.49 21.80
CA ASN A 111 1.78 22.04 21.44
C ASN A 111 1.39 20.67 22.01
N ILE A 112 2.32 19.97 22.68
CA ILE A 112 2.14 18.57 23.10
C ILE A 112 0.98 18.36 24.09
N ASN A 113 0.60 19.39 24.86
CA ASN A 113 -0.47 19.33 25.87
C ASN A 113 -1.71 20.15 25.49
N ARG A 114 -1.88 20.48 24.20
CA ARG A 114 -2.93 21.37 23.72
C ARG A 114 -3.75 20.69 22.63
N VAL A 115 -5.07 20.72 22.76
CA VAL A 115 -6.01 20.08 21.82
C VAL A 115 -6.90 21.12 21.15
N ASN A 116 -7.40 22.09 21.92
CA ASN A 116 -8.29 23.15 21.48
C ASN A 116 -7.57 24.50 21.28
N THR A 117 -6.30 24.58 21.66
CA THR A 117 -5.46 25.75 21.51
C THR A 117 -4.15 25.43 20.78
N LYS A 118 -3.49 26.46 20.27
CA LYS A 118 -2.07 26.42 19.86
C LYS A 118 -1.27 27.25 20.84
N ALA A 119 -0.08 26.76 21.16
CA ALA A 119 0.87 27.47 21.99
C ALA A 119 1.22 28.83 21.37
N PRO A 120 1.55 29.83 22.20
CA PRO A 120 1.95 31.14 21.68
C PRO A 120 3.19 31.03 20.79
N ILE A 121 3.25 31.85 19.74
CA ILE A 121 4.28 31.73 18.67
C ILE A 121 5.68 32.08 19.18
N SER A 122 5.79 32.95 20.20
CA SER A 122 7.09 33.31 20.77
C SER A 122 6.98 33.93 22.17
N ILE A 123 8.11 34.09 22.84
CA ILE A 123 8.23 34.81 24.12
C ILE A 123 7.68 36.25 24.04
N LYS A 124 7.73 36.88 22.86
CA LYS A 124 7.23 38.24 22.63
C LYS A 124 5.73 38.28 22.33
N ASN A 125 5.18 37.22 21.75
CA ASN A 125 3.77 37.09 21.40
C ASN A 125 3.12 36.05 22.30
N ASN A 126 2.54 36.50 23.42
CA ASN A 126 1.99 35.65 24.46
C ASN A 126 0.50 35.28 24.26
N TYR A 127 -0.05 35.49 23.07
CA TYR A 127 -1.44 35.12 22.81
C TYR A 127 -1.56 33.64 22.48
N THR A 128 -2.47 32.95 23.17
CA THR A 128 -2.81 31.56 22.89
C THR A 128 -3.91 31.53 21.83
N GLN A 129 -3.67 30.90 20.68
CA GLN A 129 -4.65 30.85 19.58
C GLN A 129 -5.64 29.71 19.80
N MET A 130 -6.94 29.98 19.67
CA MET A 130 -7.96 28.92 19.70
C MET A 130 -8.05 28.22 18.34
N VAL A 131 -8.15 26.88 18.37
CA VAL A 131 -8.29 26.04 17.17
C VAL A 131 -9.78 25.83 16.88
N LEU A 132 -10.29 26.59 15.92
CA LEU A 132 -11.63 26.43 15.39
C LEU A 132 -11.64 25.40 14.24
N SER A 133 -12.74 24.68 14.15
CA SER A 133 -13.08 23.83 13.02
C SER A 133 -13.64 24.65 11.86
N THR A 134 -13.62 24.07 10.66
CA THR A 134 -14.22 24.69 9.46
C THR A 134 -15.69 25.04 9.66
N LYS A 135 -16.42 24.27 10.47
CA LYS A 135 -17.82 24.55 10.80
C LYS A 135 -17.97 25.80 11.67
N GLU A 136 -17.16 25.94 12.72
CA GLU A 136 -17.20 27.09 13.62
C GLU A 136 -16.83 28.39 12.89
N GLU A 137 -15.79 28.34 12.05
CA GLU A 137 -15.40 29.47 11.19
C GLU A 137 -16.53 29.84 10.21
N TYR A 138 -17.18 28.84 9.63
CA TYR A 138 -18.31 29.05 8.72
C TYR A 138 -19.54 29.65 9.41
N ILE A 139 -19.87 29.19 10.61
CA ILE A 139 -20.97 29.79 11.41
C ILE A 139 -20.71 31.27 11.66
N ILE A 140 -19.48 31.63 12.06
CA ILE A 140 -19.09 33.02 12.32
C ILE A 140 -19.19 33.86 11.04
N SER A 141 -18.72 33.34 9.90
CA SER A 141 -18.77 34.07 8.63
C SER A 141 -20.21 34.33 8.19
N MET A 142 -21.09 33.33 8.31
CA MET A 142 -22.52 33.49 7.99
C MET A 142 -23.23 34.45 8.95
N LYS A 143 -22.84 34.49 10.23
CA LYS A 143 -23.34 35.49 11.18
C LYS A 143 -22.94 36.91 10.76
N ASN A 144 -21.69 37.11 10.36
CA ASN A 144 -21.20 38.42 9.90
C ASN A 144 -21.87 38.88 8.59
N GLU A 145 -22.23 37.95 7.71
CA GLU A 145 -23.00 38.22 6.48
C GLU A 145 -24.51 38.42 6.75
N ASN A 146 -24.98 38.47 8.01
CA ASN A 146 -26.39 38.53 8.40
C ASN A 146 -27.26 37.37 7.86
N LYS A 147 -26.63 36.23 7.56
CA LYS A 147 -27.26 35.00 7.04
C LYS A 147 -27.52 33.95 8.11
N LEU A 148 -27.44 34.28 9.40
CA LEU A 148 -27.61 33.32 10.50
C LEU A 148 -28.63 33.79 11.55
N THR A 149 -29.54 32.90 11.94
CA THR A 149 -30.46 33.06 13.07
C THR A 149 -30.48 31.79 13.96
N SER A 150 -30.79 31.97 15.24
CA SER A 150 -31.09 30.89 16.20
C SER A 150 -32.60 30.77 16.45
N VAL A 151 -33.43 31.51 15.73
CA VAL A 151 -34.90 31.51 15.85
C VAL A 151 -35.50 30.97 14.56
N LYS A 152 -36.14 29.80 14.63
CA LYS A 152 -36.62 29.09 13.44
C LYS A 152 -37.60 29.90 12.58
N SER A 153 -38.48 30.69 13.20
CA SER A 153 -39.45 31.53 12.47
C SER A 153 -38.81 32.63 11.63
N GLU A 154 -37.55 32.99 11.91
CA GLU A 154 -36.80 34.03 11.20
C GLU A 154 -35.86 33.47 10.12
N ALA A 155 -35.91 32.15 9.87
CA ALA A 155 -34.92 31.45 9.06
C ALA A 155 -35.07 31.66 7.55
N ARG A 156 -36.09 32.39 7.07
CA ARG A 156 -36.27 32.66 5.63
C ARG A 156 -35.03 33.34 5.06
N ASN A 157 -34.45 32.75 4.02
CA ASN A 157 -33.17 33.17 3.42
C ASN A 157 -31.98 33.24 4.37
N LYS A 158 -31.99 32.40 5.39
CA LYS A 158 -30.96 32.34 6.40
C LYS A 158 -30.68 30.89 6.78
N TYR A 159 -29.52 30.70 7.36
CA TYR A 159 -29.24 29.54 8.16
C TYR A 159 -29.94 29.66 9.52
N TYR A 160 -30.63 28.59 9.90
CA TYR A 160 -31.06 28.31 11.26
C TYR A 160 -30.04 27.39 11.94
N LEU A 161 -29.40 27.90 12.99
CA LEU A 161 -28.58 27.10 13.88
C LEU A 161 -29.48 26.50 14.95
N ASP A 162 -29.66 25.18 14.91
CA ASP A 162 -30.53 24.49 15.86
C ASP A 162 -29.86 24.25 17.24
N ASP A 163 -30.65 23.74 18.18
CA ASP A 163 -30.23 23.46 19.56
C ASP A 163 -29.17 22.35 19.67
N LYS A 164 -29.00 21.54 18.60
CA LYS A 164 -27.98 20.50 18.47
C LYS A 164 -26.73 21.00 17.74
N GLY A 165 -26.70 22.26 17.31
CA GLY A 165 -25.59 22.86 16.58
C GLY A 165 -25.50 22.44 15.11
N VAL A 166 -26.62 22.01 14.51
CA VAL A 166 -26.73 21.75 13.07
C VAL A 166 -27.15 23.03 12.35
N LEU A 167 -26.47 23.31 11.25
CA LEU A 167 -26.66 24.53 10.47
C LEU A 167 -27.54 24.24 9.25
N ASN A 168 -28.80 24.64 9.31
CA ASN A 168 -29.83 24.30 8.32
C ASN A 168 -30.18 25.54 7.48
N TRP A 169 -30.09 25.47 6.15
CA TRP A 169 -30.52 26.55 5.25
C TRP A 169 -32.00 26.44 4.90
N TYR A 170 -32.69 27.58 4.96
CA TYR A 170 -34.08 27.72 4.51
C TYR A 170 -34.19 28.77 3.41
N ASP A 171 -35.00 28.48 2.40
CA ASP A 171 -35.23 29.37 1.25
C ASP A 171 -36.15 30.56 1.56
N ASN A 172 -36.52 31.33 0.52
CA ASN A 172 -37.42 32.47 0.60
C ASN A 172 -38.78 32.12 1.23
N ASP A 173 -39.25 30.90 1.00
CA ASP A 173 -40.55 30.40 1.43
C ASP A 173 -40.50 29.80 2.84
N GLY A 174 -39.29 29.68 3.42
CA GLY A 174 -39.06 29.08 4.72
C GLY A 174 -39.07 27.55 4.68
N LYS A 175 -38.82 26.95 3.51
CA LYS A 175 -38.65 25.51 3.34
C LYS A 175 -37.18 25.13 3.51
N TYR A 176 -36.95 24.01 4.19
CA TYR A 176 -35.61 23.44 4.34
C TYR A 176 -35.04 23.04 2.97
N VAL A 177 -33.75 23.34 2.74
CA VAL A 177 -33.05 22.98 1.50
C VAL A 177 -31.86 22.07 1.76
N TYR A 178 -30.97 22.45 2.69
CA TYR A 178 -29.78 21.67 3.01
C TYR A 178 -29.25 21.97 4.41
N SER A 179 -28.43 21.06 4.93
CA SER A 179 -27.66 21.24 6.16
C SER A 179 -26.16 21.27 5.84
N TYR A 180 -25.45 22.17 6.49
CA TYR A 180 -24.01 22.34 6.35
C TYR A 180 -23.23 21.81 7.56
N ASP A 181 -22.23 20.99 7.25
CA ASP A 181 -21.12 20.60 8.12
C ASP A 181 -19.86 20.40 7.24
N LYS A 182 -18.88 19.61 7.71
CA LYS A 182 -17.81 19.06 6.84
C LYS A 182 -18.38 18.30 5.63
N ASN A 183 -19.58 17.77 5.75
CA ASN A 183 -20.33 17.18 4.63
C ASN A 183 -21.62 17.98 4.43
N LEU A 184 -22.15 17.97 3.22
CA LEU A 184 -23.46 18.56 2.92
C LEU A 184 -24.53 17.48 2.96
N LEU A 185 -25.69 17.81 3.54
CA LEU A 185 -26.91 17.01 3.42
C LEU A 185 -27.94 17.85 2.67
N ILE A 186 -28.35 17.43 1.48
CA ILE A 186 -29.19 18.23 0.58
C ILE A 186 -30.48 17.47 0.31
N ASP A 187 -31.60 18.18 0.36
CA ASP A 187 -32.90 17.66 -0.09
C ASP A 187 -33.02 17.82 -1.62
N ASP A 188 -33.09 16.70 -2.33
CA ASP A 188 -33.35 16.60 -3.77
C ASP A 188 -32.55 17.56 -4.69
N MET A 189 -31.25 17.27 -4.83
CA MET A 189 -30.28 18.07 -5.57
C MET A 189 -30.39 17.98 -7.11
N PHE A 190 -30.90 16.87 -7.64
CA PHE A 190 -30.82 16.54 -9.06
C PHE A 190 -32.18 16.66 -9.77
N ASP A 191 -32.18 17.07 -11.03
CA ASP A 191 -33.37 17.03 -11.89
C ASP A 191 -33.67 15.61 -12.38
N THR A 192 -34.75 15.46 -13.15
CA THR A 192 -35.18 14.17 -13.73
C THR A 192 -34.16 13.56 -14.70
N SER A 193 -33.27 14.38 -15.26
CA SER A 193 -32.21 13.96 -16.18
C SER A 193 -30.90 13.62 -15.44
N GLY A 194 -30.88 13.73 -14.10
CA GLY A 194 -29.71 13.46 -13.27
C GLY A 194 -28.69 14.60 -13.21
N ASN A 195 -29.01 15.78 -13.73
CA ASN A 195 -28.16 16.96 -13.63
C ASN A 195 -28.44 17.75 -12.34
N ILE A 196 -27.45 18.47 -11.83
CA ILE A 196 -27.65 19.33 -10.65
C ILE A 196 -28.56 20.49 -11.03
N LYS A 197 -29.64 20.67 -10.26
CA LYS A 197 -30.55 21.81 -10.42
C LYS A 197 -29.77 23.12 -10.32
N THR A 198 -29.84 23.97 -11.35
CA THR A 198 -29.08 25.23 -11.41
C THR A 198 -29.34 26.14 -10.21
N ALA A 199 -30.60 26.21 -9.74
CA ALA A 199 -30.95 27.00 -8.57
C ALA A 199 -30.23 26.52 -7.30
N ILE A 200 -30.15 25.20 -7.07
CA ILE A 200 -29.43 24.62 -5.93
C ILE A 200 -27.93 24.88 -6.05
N TYR A 201 -27.34 24.70 -7.23
CA TYR A 201 -25.92 24.96 -7.44
C TYR A 201 -25.54 26.42 -7.16
N ASN A 202 -26.29 27.37 -7.73
CA ASN A 202 -26.05 28.81 -7.54
C ASN A 202 -26.22 29.22 -6.07
N LEU A 203 -27.20 28.64 -5.37
CA LEU A 203 -27.41 28.87 -3.95
C LEU A 203 -26.20 28.43 -3.12
N LEU A 204 -25.72 27.21 -3.35
CA LEU A 204 -24.59 26.65 -2.62
C LEU A 204 -23.29 27.42 -2.90
N GLU A 205 -23.06 27.86 -4.13
CA GLU A 205 -21.94 28.74 -4.50
C GLU A 205 -22.05 30.11 -3.82
N THR A 206 -23.22 30.75 -3.86
CA THR A 206 -23.48 32.05 -3.23
C THR A 206 -23.25 32.00 -1.72
N ASN A 207 -23.61 30.87 -1.10
CA ASN A 207 -23.40 30.63 0.31
C ASN A 207 -21.99 30.08 0.63
N LYS A 208 -21.12 29.88 -0.38
CA LYS A 208 -19.78 29.29 -0.21
C LYS A 208 -19.84 27.94 0.52
N ALA A 209 -20.91 27.18 0.29
CA ALA A 209 -21.17 25.91 0.96
C ALA A 209 -20.44 24.73 0.27
N LEU A 210 -19.98 24.92 -0.98
CA LEU A 210 -19.29 23.91 -1.78
C LEU A 210 -17.77 24.11 -1.78
N TYR A 211 -17.04 22.99 -1.65
CA TYR A 211 -15.59 22.95 -1.92
C TYR A 211 -15.17 21.59 -2.51
N ALA A 212 -14.03 21.56 -3.19
CA ALA A 212 -13.50 20.35 -3.81
C ALA A 212 -13.13 19.29 -2.76
N GLY A 213 -13.47 18.03 -3.02
CA GLY A 213 -13.30 16.91 -2.10
C GLY A 213 -14.43 16.74 -1.07
N GLN A 214 -15.44 17.61 -1.06
CA GLN A 214 -16.56 17.55 -0.13
C GLN A 214 -17.49 16.38 -0.45
N ILE A 215 -17.93 15.66 0.59
CA ILE A 215 -18.96 14.62 0.47
C ILE A 215 -20.33 15.27 0.59
N ILE A 216 -21.22 14.89 -0.31
CA ILE A 216 -22.60 15.36 -0.38
C ILE A 216 -23.54 14.17 -0.24
N TYR A 217 -24.46 14.23 0.71
CA TYR A 217 -25.54 13.28 0.88
C TYR A 217 -26.81 13.88 0.28
N ASN A 218 -27.23 13.36 -0.87
CA ASN A 218 -28.48 13.75 -1.52
C ASN A 218 -29.61 12.86 -1.01
N LEU A 219 -30.56 13.44 -0.29
CA LEU A 219 -31.77 12.75 0.16
C LEU A 219 -32.77 12.69 -0.99
N LYS A 220 -33.17 11.47 -1.36
CA LYS A 220 -34.26 11.22 -2.31
C LYS A 220 -35.06 10.02 -1.80
N ASP A 221 -36.38 10.15 -1.69
CA ASP A 221 -37.27 9.08 -1.22
C ASP A 221 -36.84 8.49 0.14
N ASN A 222 -36.39 9.35 1.08
CA ASN A 222 -35.81 8.97 2.38
C ASN A 222 -34.52 8.14 2.32
N VAL A 223 -33.88 8.02 1.14
CA VAL A 223 -32.58 7.35 0.98
C VAL A 223 -31.49 8.39 0.76
N ALA A 224 -30.45 8.35 1.60
CA ALA A 224 -29.27 9.20 1.45
C ALA A 224 -28.31 8.62 0.41
N GLN A 225 -28.24 9.24 -0.76
CA GLN A 225 -27.29 8.89 -1.82
C GLN A 225 -26.01 9.72 -1.69
N LYS A 226 -24.87 9.05 -1.55
CA LYS A 226 -23.58 9.71 -1.35
C LYS A 226 -22.98 10.17 -2.67
N HIS A 227 -22.38 11.35 -2.69
CA HIS A 227 -21.75 12.00 -3.84
C HIS A 227 -20.44 12.69 -3.43
N LEU A 228 -19.53 12.92 -4.39
CA LEU A 228 -18.28 13.67 -4.22
C LEU A 228 -18.32 14.93 -5.08
N ASN A 229 -18.05 16.09 -4.49
CA ASN A 229 -17.69 17.27 -5.27
C ASN A 229 -16.23 17.16 -5.71
N ILE A 230 -15.96 17.01 -7.01
CA ILE A 230 -14.59 16.88 -7.53
C ILE A 230 -13.97 18.22 -7.95
N GLY A 231 -14.71 19.32 -7.82
CA GLY A 231 -14.26 20.67 -8.18
C GLY A 231 -14.05 20.90 -9.69
N GLY A 232 -13.71 22.15 -10.04
CA GLY A 232 -13.46 22.61 -11.41
C GLY A 232 -14.70 23.18 -12.12
N GLU A 233 -14.48 23.80 -13.29
CA GLU A 233 -15.55 24.35 -14.12
C GLU A 233 -16.56 23.27 -14.53
N GLY A 234 -17.86 23.59 -14.41
CA GLY A 234 -18.95 22.76 -14.95
C GLY A 234 -19.63 21.81 -13.97
N LYS A 235 -19.91 22.21 -12.72
CA LYS A 235 -20.87 21.50 -11.83
C LYS A 235 -20.55 20.02 -11.57
N LYS A 236 -19.28 19.67 -11.36
CA LYS A 236 -18.84 18.26 -11.31
C LYS A 236 -19.04 17.63 -9.92
N ILE A 237 -20.25 17.11 -9.68
CA ILE A 237 -20.57 16.26 -8.53
C ILE A 237 -20.89 14.85 -9.02
N VAL A 238 -20.19 13.85 -8.48
CA VAL A 238 -20.29 12.45 -8.93
C VAL A 238 -20.86 11.56 -7.83
N LYS A 239 -21.75 10.63 -8.18
CA LYS A 239 -22.30 9.66 -7.21
C LYS A 239 -21.23 8.69 -6.73
N ILE A 240 -21.14 8.47 -5.42
CA ILE A 240 -20.28 7.49 -4.77
C ILE A 240 -21.16 6.44 -4.11
N GLY A 241 -21.11 5.20 -4.59
CA GLY A 241 -21.90 4.10 -4.02
C GLY A 241 -23.30 3.99 -4.64
N GLY A 242 -23.67 2.77 -4.98
CA GLY A 242 -24.88 2.44 -5.73
C GLY A 242 -24.77 1.14 -6.52
N SER A 243 -23.57 0.60 -6.70
CA SER A 243 -23.30 -0.74 -7.18
C SER A 243 -22.32 -1.43 -6.24
N GLN A 244 -22.53 -2.72 -5.95
CA GLN A 244 -21.44 -3.62 -5.55
C GLN A 244 -20.49 -3.72 -6.74
N LYS A 245 -19.66 -2.71 -6.94
CA LYS A 245 -18.56 -2.81 -7.90
C LYS A 245 -17.54 -3.71 -7.25
N ASP A 246 -17.27 -4.86 -7.85
CA ASP A 246 -16.13 -5.69 -7.47
C ASP A 246 -14.89 -4.79 -7.46
N ILE A 247 -14.31 -4.61 -6.28
CA ILE A 247 -13.15 -3.73 -6.06
C ILE A 247 -11.85 -4.47 -6.36
N GLY A 248 -11.91 -5.70 -6.86
CA GLY A 248 -10.74 -6.52 -7.13
C GLY A 248 -10.19 -7.20 -5.87
N LYS A 249 -9.04 -7.87 -6.03
CA LYS A 249 -8.34 -8.58 -4.95
C LYS A 249 -7.18 -7.76 -4.41
N THR A 250 -6.76 -8.06 -3.19
CA THR A 250 -5.52 -7.52 -2.62
C THR A 250 -4.40 -8.55 -2.78
N ILE A 251 -3.51 -8.30 -3.74
CA ILE A 251 -2.47 -9.26 -4.16
C ILE A 251 -1.12 -8.57 -4.09
N ILE A 252 -0.09 -9.32 -3.71
CA ILE A 252 1.30 -8.88 -3.79
C ILE A 252 2.12 -9.88 -4.58
N GLN A 253 2.97 -9.38 -5.47
CA GLN A 253 3.90 -10.19 -6.25
C GLN A 253 5.31 -9.67 -6.01
N PHE A 254 6.16 -10.56 -5.49
CA PHE A 254 7.59 -10.34 -5.41
C PHE A 254 8.31 -11.24 -6.38
N THR A 255 9.30 -10.67 -7.07
CA THR A 255 10.27 -11.44 -7.83
C THR A 255 11.66 -10.91 -7.49
N ARG A 256 12.71 -11.69 -7.80
CA ARG A 256 14.09 -11.19 -7.75
C ARG A 256 14.30 -9.96 -8.65
N ARG A 257 13.35 -9.63 -9.53
CA ARG A 257 13.44 -8.67 -10.64
C ARG A 257 12.39 -7.57 -10.50
N ALA A 258 12.17 -7.10 -9.27
CA ALA A 258 11.13 -6.16 -8.81
C ALA A 258 9.76 -6.79 -8.49
N GLY A 259 8.74 -5.96 -8.28
CA GLY A 259 7.42 -6.44 -7.87
C GLY A 259 6.31 -5.41 -8.06
N GLY A 260 5.14 -5.80 -7.59
CA GLY A 260 3.95 -4.97 -7.57
C GLY A 260 2.94 -5.44 -6.55
N MET A 261 1.85 -4.70 -6.44
CA MET A 261 0.69 -5.07 -5.65
C MET A 261 -0.60 -4.52 -6.26
N ILE A 262 -1.71 -5.18 -5.95
CA ILE A 262 -3.06 -4.64 -6.15
C ILE A 262 -3.60 -4.23 -4.77
N VAL A 263 -4.05 -2.99 -4.66
CA VAL A 263 -4.77 -2.48 -3.49
C VAL A 263 -6.00 -1.72 -3.98
N ASN A 264 -7.19 -2.09 -3.47
CA ASN A 264 -8.47 -1.53 -3.92
C ASN A 264 -8.66 -1.59 -5.45
N GLY A 265 -8.16 -2.68 -6.05
CA GLY A 265 -8.24 -2.96 -7.48
C GLY A 265 -7.32 -2.09 -8.33
N ASP A 266 -6.38 -1.36 -7.74
CA ASP A 266 -5.38 -0.56 -8.46
C ASP A 266 -4.02 -1.23 -8.39
N ILE A 267 -3.32 -1.30 -9.52
CA ILE A 267 -1.96 -1.85 -9.61
C ILE A 267 -0.94 -0.76 -9.21
N TYR A 268 -0.05 -1.10 -8.28
CA TYR A 268 1.13 -0.34 -7.92
C TYR A 268 2.37 -1.17 -8.18
N THR A 269 3.40 -0.57 -8.76
CA THR A 269 4.63 -1.26 -9.17
C THR A 269 5.85 -0.39 -8.88
N TRP A 270 7.01 -1.02 -8.77
CA TRP A 270 8.30 -0.38 -8.55
C TRP A 270 9.38 -1.16 -9.31
N GLY A 271 10.56 -0.58 -9.46
CA GLY A 271 11.72 -1.23 -10.07
C GLY A 271 12.36 -0.41 -11.18
N ASN A 272 13.28 -1.05 -11.90
CA ASN A 272 13.97 -0.46 -13.04
C ASN A 272 12.98 -0.16 -14.17
N ASN A 273 12.86 1.11 -14.53
CA ASN A 273 11.82 1.58 -15.43
C ASN A 273 12.21 1.53 -16.93
N ALA A 274 13.29 0.83 -17.28
CA ALA A 274 13.71 0.66 -18.68
C ALA A 274 12.57 0.17 -19.59
N ASN A 275 11.85 -0.88 -19.17
CA ASN A 275 10.66 -1.42 -19.83
C ASN A 275 9.35 -0.88 -19.25
N LYS A 276 9.40 0.29 -18.63
CA LYS A 276 8.23 1.05 -18.15
C LYS A 276 7.34 0.32 -17.16
N ILE A 277 7.93 -0.47 -16.27
CA ILE A 277 7.18 -1.20 -15.25
C ILE A 277 6.23 -0.29 -14.44
N THR A 278 6.60 0.98 -14.18
CA THR A 278 5.80 1.93 -13.37
C THR A 278 4.94 2.90 -14.19
N GLY A 279 4.92 2.80 -15.53
CA GLY A 279 4.20 3.75 -16.40
C GLY A 279 4.77 5.18 -16.39
N ILE A 280 5.96 5.38 -15.81
CA ILE A 280 6.70 6.65 -15.94
C ILE A 280 7.34 6.69 -17.33
N GLU A 281 6.95 7.67 -18.13
CA GLU A 281 7.35 7.75 -19.54
C GLU A 281 8.82 8.12 -19.74
N LYS A 282 9.37 8.99 -18.89
CA LYS A 282 10.75 9.46 -19.07
C LYS A 282 11.77 8.49 -18.48
N ASN A 283 12.75 8.10 -19.29
CA ASN A 283 13.97 7.39 -18.88
C ASN A 283 15.17 8.34 -18.93
N THR A 284 15.04 9.56 -18.42
CA THR A 284 16.11 10.57 -18.43
C THR A 284 16.41 11.01 -17.00
N TYR A 285 17.68 11.01 -16.59
CA TYR A 285 18.16 11.29 -15.23
C TYR A 285 18.93 12.60 -15.17
N THR A 286 19.13 13.11 -13.96
CA THR A 286 20.03 14.24 -13.65
C THR A 286 21.45 13.77 -13.30
N GLY A 287 21.66 12.47 -13.05
CA GLY A 287 22.97 11.85 -12.82
C GLY A 287 23.73 11.62 -14.13
N SER A 288 25.04 11.88 -14.12
CA SER A 288 25.92 12.03 -15.30
C SER A 288 25.76 10.96 -16.40
N GLY A 289 25.34 11.38 -17.60
CA GLY A 289 25.93 11.08 -18.93
C GLY A 289 26.23 9.63 -19.38
N GLY A 290 25.92 8.59 -18.61
CA GLY A 290 26.22 7.21 -18.98
C GLY A 290 25.15 6.61 -19.90
N SER A 291 25.56 6.12 -21.09
CA SER A 291 24.71 5.22 -21.87
C SER A 291 24.34 3.98 -21.05
N ASN A 292 23.12 3.45 -21.26
CA ASN A 292 22.65 2.19 -20.64
C ASN A 292 22.48 2.23 -19.10
N ARG A 293 22.03 3.37 -18.57
CA ARG A 293 21.49 3.51 -17.22
C ARG A 293 20.00 3.82 -17.28
N TYR A 294 19.24 3.38 -16.29
CA TYR A 294 17.79 3.48 -16.17
C TYR A 294 17.36 3.95 -14.79
N PRO A 295 16.23 4.69 -14.66
CA PRO A 295 15.78 5.13 -13.36
C PRO A 295 15.19 3.91 -12.65
N VAL A 296 15.64 3.68 -11.42
CA VAL A 296 15.08 2.66 -10.55
C VAL A 296 14.12 3.35 -9.62
N ILE A 297 12.83 3.08 -9.84
CA ILE A 297 11.75 3.62 -9.03
C ILE A 297 11.64 2.76 -7.79
N ASN A 298 12.11 3.27 -6.65
CA ASN A 298 12.13 2.60 -5.36
C ASN A 298 10.88 2.87 -4.51
N SER A 299 9.82 3.44 -5.10
CA SER A 299 8.55 3.73 -4.41
C SER A 299 7.37 3.14 -5.17
N LEU A 300 6.25 2.96 -4.46
CA LEU A 300 5.01 2.47 -5.01
C LEU A 300 4.41 3.49 -5.99
N VAL A 301 4.44 3.17 -7.28
CA VAL A 301 3.82 4.01 -8.32
C VAL A 301 2.61 3.31 -8.88
N ARG A 302 1.46 3.98 -8.82
CA ARG A 302 0.22 3.47 -9.41
C ARG A 302 0.35 3.45 -10.93
N ALA A 303 0.03 2.31 -11.55
CA ALA A 303 -0.01 2.19 -12.99
C ALA A 303 -1.09 3.11 -13.60
N LYS A 304 -0.74 3.80 -14.69
CA LYS A 304 -1.70 4.56 -15.50
C LYS A 304 -2.43 3.59 -16.42
N VAL A 305 -3.74 3.71 -16.57
CA VAL A 305 -4.55 2.77 -17.36
C VAL A 305 -5.41 3.56 -18.33
N LYS A 306 -5.40 3.15 -19.60
CA LYS A 306 -6.25 3.73 -20.65
C LYS A 306 -7.70 3.31 -20.41
N THR A 307 -8.61 4.27 -20.24
CA THR A 307 -10.02 3.96 -19.97
C THR A 307 -10.84 3.76 -21.23
N TYR A 308 -10.36 4.26 -22.38
CA TYR A 308 -11.10 4.31 -23.65
C TYR A 308 -12.37 5.17 -23.56
N ASP A 309 -12.41 6.06 -22.56
CA ASP A 309 -13.41 7.11 -22.42
C ASP A 309 -12.71 8.46 -22.63
N ASN A 310 -13.02 9.13 -23.74
CA ASN A 310 -12.42 10.40 -24.11
C ASN A 310 -12.65 11.52 -23.08
N ALA A 311 -13.73 11.44 -22.28
CA ALA A 311 -14.00 12.42 -21.22
C ALA A 311 -13.08 12.24 -19.99
N ILE A 312 -12.49 11.06 -19.83
CA ILE A 312 -11.57 10.72 -18.73
C ILE A 312 -10.12 10.79 -19.21
N ASP A 313 -9.82 10.18 -20.35
CA ASP A 313 -8.44 10.00 -20.86
C ASP A 313 -7.78 11.32 -21.28
N SER A 314 -8.56 12.33 -21.68
CA SER A 314 -8.05 13.67 -22.01
C SER A 314 -7.70 14.52 -20.79
N ARG A 315 -7.98 14.03 -19.58
CA ARG A 315 -7.77 14.73 -18.31
C ARG A 315 -6.68 14.02 -17.52
N ASN A 316 -5.96 14.76 -16.66
CA ASN A 316 -4.95 14.21 -15.75
C ASN A 316 -5.54 13.38 -14.59
N TYR A 317 -6.59 12.59 -14.83
CA TYR A 317 -7.31 11.83 -13.81
C TYR A 317 -6.69 10.43 -13.59
N PHE A 318 -5.47 10.40 -13.05
CA PHE A 318 -4.81 9.17 -12.58
C PHE A 318 -5.45 8.56 -11.32
N SER A 319 -6.57 9.11 -10.84
CA SER A 319 -7.30 8.73 -9.63
C SER A 319 -8.82 8.62 -9.84
N SER A 320 -9.30 8.50 -11.08
CA SER A 320 -10.74 8.35 -11.35
C SER A 320 -11.31 7.05 -10.75
N PRO A 321 -12.50 7.06 -10.10
CA PRO A 321 -13.18 5.83 -9.67
C PRO A 321 -13.73 4.99 -10.84
N LEU A 322 -13.77 5.56 -12.04
CA LEU A 322 -14.31 4.92 -13.25
C LEU A 322 -13.29 4.06 -13.99
N ARG A 323 -12.01 4.09 -13.59
CA ARG A 323 -10.98 3.27 -14.23
C ARG A 323 -11.23 1.76 -14.06
N PRO A 324 -10.63 0.93 -14.92
CA PRO A 324 -10.58 -0.52 -14.73
C PRO A 324 -10.02 -0.88 -13.36
N LYS A 325 -10.63 -1.89 -12.73
CA LYS A 325 -10.17 -2.49 -11.47
C LYS A 325 -9.62 -3.87 -11.76
N PHE A 326 -8.60 -4.31 -11.02
CA PHE A 326 -7.82 -5.50 -11.34
C PHE A 326 -7.97 -6.62 -10.29
N VAL A 327 -7.96 -7.86 -10.77
CA VAL A 327 -8.05 -9.09 -9.96
C VAL A 327 -6.76 -9.92 -10.00
N ASP A 328 -5.88 -9.67 -10.97
CA ASP A 328 -4.56 -10.29 -11.08
C ASP A 328 -3.60 -9.37 -11.86
N PHE A 329 -2.30 -9.56 -11.70
CA PHE A 329 -1.28 -8.83 -12.47
C PHE A 329 0.05 -9.58 -12.51
N PHE A 330 0.90 -9.25 -13.48
CA PHE A 330 2.29 -9.68 -13.54
C PHE A 330 3.17 -8.48 -13.85
N ALA A 331 4.20 -8.26 -13.03
CA ALA A 331 5.13 -7.15 -13.18
C ALA A 331 6.57 -7.60 -12.91
N THR A 332 7.46 -7.33 -13.86
CA THR A 332 8.91 -7.48 -13.68
C THR A 332 9.64 -6.46 -14.54
N VAL A 333 10.90 -6.14 -14.21
CA VAL A 333 11.70 -5.19 -15.00
C VAL A 333 11.87 -5.62 -16.46
N TYR A 334 11.75 -6.91 -16.78
CA TYR A 334 11.89 -7.42 -18.15
C TYR A 334 10.61 -7.37 -18.97
N HIS A 335 9.45 -7.55 -18.33
CA HIS A 335 8.18 -7.73 -19.01
C HIS A 335 7.26 -6.50 -18.92
N GLY A 336 7.69 -5.46 -18.21
CA GLY A 336 6.82 -4.35 -17.85
C GLY A 336 5.73 -4.83 -16.91
N THR A 337 4.52 -4.30 -17.08
CA THR A 337 3.36 -4.61 -16.24
C THR A 337 2.15 -4.96 -17.08
N CYS A 338 1.49 -6.06 -16.74
CA CYS A 338 0.19 -6.45 -17.26
C CYS A 338 -0.78 -6.75 -16.11
N GLY A 339 -2.04 -6.40 -16.26
CA GLY A 339 -3.11 -6.64 -15.31
C GLY A 339 -4.32 -7.30 -15.95
N VAL A 340 -5.02 -8.16 -15.20
CA VAL A 340 -6.34 -8.70 -15.56
C VAL A 340 -7.41 -7.91 -14.80
N ALA A 341 -8.30 -7.26 -15.52
CA ALA A 341 -9.38 -6.46 -14.96
C ALA A 341 -10.53 -7.34 -14.44
N THR A 342 -11.40 -6.79 -13.60
CA THR A 342 -12.57 -7.47 -13.00
C THR A 342 -13.57 -7.99 -14.03
N ASP A 343 -13.60 -7.42 -15.23
CA ASP A 343 -14.41 -7.89 -16.36
C ASP A 343 -13.71 -9.00 -17.19
N GLY A 344 -12.46 -9.33 -16.84
CA GLY A 344 -11.61 -10.30 -17.53
C GLY A 344 -10.77 -9.72 -18.67
N ALA A 345 -10.81 -8.41 -18.92
CA ALA A 345 -9.95 -7.80 -19.94
C ALA A 345 -8.49 -7.74 -19.45
N ILE A 346 -7.52 -7.98 -20.35
CA ILE A 346 -6.10 -7.79 -20.05
C ILE A 346 -5.71 -6.36 -20.42
N TYR A 347 -4.93 -5.70 -19.56
CA TYR A 347 -4.31 -4.40 -19.83
C TYR A 347 -2.80 -4.50 -19.62
N CYS A 348 -2.02 -4.12 -20.63
CA CYS A 348 -0.56 -4.24 -20.62
C CYS A 348 0.12 -2.94 -21.00
N GLY A 349 1.22 -2.62 -20.31
CA GLY A 349 2.12 -1.52 -20.63
C GLY A 349 3.45 -2.02 -21.20
N GLY A 350 4.47 -1.17 -21.12
CA GLY A 350 5.78 -1.40 -21.70
C GLY A 350 5.86 -0.97 -23.18
N SER A 351 4.83 -0.37 -23.76
CA SER A 351 4.81 -0.08 -25.22
C SER A 351 5.95 0.82 -25.70
N THR A 352 6.56 1.59 -24.78
CA THR A 352 7.73 2.46 -24.99
C THR A 352 8.98 1.99 -24.27
N GLY A 353 9.03 0.70 -23.89
CA GLY A 353 10.15 0.08 -23.21
C GLY A 353 11.40 -0.05 -24.08
N ALA A 354 12.56 -0.21 -23.43
CA ALA A 354 13.84 -0.38 -24.10
C ALA A 354 13.97 -1.71 -24.87
N GLU A 355 13.36 -2.78 -24.35
CA GLU A 355 13.40 -4.14 -24.92
C GLU A 355 11.97 -4.64 -25.16
N THR A 356 11.43 -4.36 -26.35
CA THR A 356 10.01 -4.63 -26.67
C THR A 356 9.71 -6.10 -26.93
N THR A 357 10.72 -6.93 -27.16
CA THR A 357 10.57 -8.36 -27.50
C THR A 357 9.97 -9.20 -26.37
N ASN A 358 10.14 -8.76 -25.11
CA ASN A 358 9.60 -9.43 -23.92
C ASN A 358 8.19 -8.93 -23.53
N LEU A 359 7.71 -7.87 -24.17
CA LEU A 359 6.52 -7.12 -23.75
C LEU A 359 5.28 -7.68 -24.44
N PHE A 360 4.15 -7.62 -23.75
CA PHE A 360 2.88 -8.04 -24.34
C PHE A 360 2.36 -6.97 -25.31
N THR A 361 2.54 -7.19 -26.61
CA THR A 361 2.24 -6.19 -27.65
C THR A 361 0.90 -6.39 -28.36
N ASN A 362 0.13 -7.43 -28.02
CA ASN A 362 -1.26 -7.60 -28.49
C ASN A 362 -2.20 -6.63 -27.75
N ILE A 363 -2.02 -5.32 -27.98
CA ILE A 363 -2.72 -4.22 -27.30
C ILE A 363 -3.33 -3.23 -28.29
N ASN A 364 -4.44 -2.63 -27.90
CA ASN A 364 -5.09 -1.52 -28.60
C ASN A 364 -4.45 -0.20 -28.15
N LYS A 365 -3.41 0.24 -28.86
CA LYS A 365 -2.71 1.51 -28.59
C LYS A 365 -3.27 2.62 -29.48
N ASP A 366 -3.93 3.59 -28.86
CA ASP A 366 -4.60 4.69 -29.55
C ASP A 366 -3.63 5.89 -29.70
N GLY A 367 -2.60 5.75 -30.54
CA GLY A 367 -1.66 6.84 -30.87
C GLY A 367 -0.40 6.95 -29.99
N SER A 368 0.28 8.10 -30.07
CA SER A 368 1.56 8.39 -29.39
C SER A 368 1.38 8.92 -27.95
N SER A 369 0.41 8.39 -27.21
CA SER A 369 0.18 8.80 -25.83
C SER A 369 1.31 8.35 -24.90
N ALA A 370 1.48 9.09 -23.79
CA ALA A 370 2.32 8.70 -22.67
C ALA A 370 2.11 7.24 -22.26
N GLU A 371 3.12 6.61 -21.67
CA GLU A 371 3.03 5.20 -21.29
C GLU A 371 1.87 4.91 -20.31
N MET A 372 1.06 3.89 -20.64
CA MET A 372 -0.11 3.43 -19.90
C MET A 372 -0.25 1.91 -20.06
N LEU A 373 -1.10 1.29 -19.24
CA LEU A 373 -1.63 -0.03 -19.50
C LEU A 373 -2.77 0.11 -20.52
N TYR A 374 -2.58 -0.50 -21.70
CA TYR A 374 -3.54 -0.53 -22.80
C TYR A 374 -4.25 -1.87 -22.84
N LYS A 375 -5.55 -1.87 -23.16
CA LYS A 375 -6.36 -3.09 -23.26
C LYS A 375 -5.84 -3.99 -24.38
N SER A 376 -5.85 -5.30 -24.14
CA SER A 376 -5.52 -6.30 -25.17
C SER A 376 -6.51 -6.22 -26.33
N SER A 377 -6.02 -6.41 -27.55
CA SER A 377 -6.88 -6.49 -28.75
C SER A 377 -7.66 -7.81 -28.83
N PHE A 378 -7.21 -8.85 -28.12
CA PHE A 378 -7.89 -10.13 -28.02
C PHE A 378 -8.64 -10.30 -26.70
N PHE A 379 -7.94 -10.27 -25.56
CA PHE A 379 -8.57 -10.44 -24.24
C PHE A 379 -9.21 -9.13 -23.78
N ASP A 380 -10.33 -8.78 -24.38
CA ASP A 380 -11.04 -7.51 -24.23
C ASP A 380 -12.15 -7.53 -23.17
N GLY A 381 -12.39 -8.67 -22.52
CA GLY A 381 -13.44 -8.89 -21.52
C GLY A 381 -14.78 -9.37 -22.12
N SER A 382 -14.87 -9.55 -23.44
CA SER A 382 -16.05 -10.11 -24.10
C SER A 382 -16.18 -11.62 -23.88
N THR A 383 -17.35 -12.18 -24.18
CA THR A 383 -17.64 -13.62 -24.02
C THR A 383 -16.60 -14.48 -24.75
N GLY A 384 -16.00 -15.44 -24.04
CA GLY A 384 -14.96 -16.31 -24.60
C GLY A 384 -13.57 -15.68 -24.68
N LYS A 385 -13.41 -14.43 -24.22
CA LYS A 385 -12.14 -13.69 -24.20
C LYS A 385 -11.87 -13.02 -22.85
N LYS A 386 -12.20 -13.74 -21.77
CA LYS A 386 -12.00 -13.27 -20.38
C LYS A 386 -10.82 -13.99 -19.75
N ALA A 387 -9.78 -13.26 -19.39
CA ALA A 387 -8.67 -13.76 -18.60
C ALA A 387 -9.00 -13.72 -17.09
N THR A 388 -8.26 -14.51 -16.33
CA THR A 388 -8.32 -14.53 -14.86
C THR A 388 -6.95 -14.53 -14.20
N LYS A 389 -5.95 -15.06 -14.91
CA LYS A 389 -4.56 -15.03 -14.46
C LYS A 389 -3.63 -14.77 -15.63
N ILE A 390 -2.56 -14.01 -15.38
CA ILE A 390 -1.50 -13.75 -16.35
C ILE A 390 -0.12 -13.90 -15.72
N MET A 391 0.83 -14.43 -16.47
CA MET A 391 2.23 -14.55 -16.09
C MET A 391 3.15 -14.59 -17.31
N ALA A 392 4.43 -14.30 -17.12
CA ALA A 392 5.42 -14.41 -18.18
C ALA A 392 6.72 -15.03 -17.70
N ASN A 393 7.44 -15.66 -18.63
CA ASN A 393 8.82 -16.08 -18.45
C ASN A 393 9.52 -15.95 -19.80
N ASN A 394 10.74 -15.41 -19.82
CA ASN A 394 11.45 -15.05 -21.06
C ASN A 394 10.59 -14.15 -21.98
N GLN A 395 10.18 -14.62 -23.16
CA GLN A 395 9.38 -13.87 -24.13
C GLN A 395 7.98 -14.45 -24.26
N ILE A 396 7.62 -15.42 -23.43
CA ILE A 396 6.31 -16.09 -23.49
C ILE A 396 5.42 -15.61 -22.35
N TRP A 397 4.19 -15.31 -22.71
CA TRP A 397 3.11 -14.97 -21.81
C TRP A 397 2.11 -16.12 -21.77
N LEU A 398 1.75 -16.54 -20.56
CA LEU A 398 0.72 -17.54 -20.31
C LEU A 398 -0.46 -16.88 -19.61
N ILE A 399 -1.66 -17.20 -20.08
CA ILE A 399 -2.92 -16.63 -19.61
C ILE A 399 -3.87 -17.76 -19.26
N LEU A 400 -4.41 -17.77 -18.04
CA LEU A 400 -5.56 -18.60 -17.69
C LEU A 400 -6.82 -17.82 -18.07
N ALA A 401 -7.63 -18.37 -18.96
CA ALA A 401 -8.81 -17.69 -19.49
C ALA A 401 -10.04 -18.60 -19.55
N ASN A 402 -11.20 -17.96 -19.72
CA ASN A 402 -12.51 -18.61 -19.88
C ASN A 402 -12.87 -19.55 -18.73
N THR A 403 -12.42 -19.21 -17.53
CA THR A 403 -12.79 -19.90 -16.30
C THR A 403 -14.25 -19.64 -15.93
N SER A 404 -14.83 -20.57 -15.21
CA SER A 404 -16.01 -20.33 -14.35
C SER A 404 -15.58 -20.11 -12.90
N ILE A 405 -16.46 -19.53 -12.08
CA ILE A 405 -16.23 -19.30 -10.65
C ILE A 405 -16.98 -20.36 -9.86
N GLU A 406 -16.35 -20.93 -8.83
CA GLU A 406 -17.01 -21.78 -7.86
C GLU A 406 -17.91 -20.95 -6.93
N PRO A 407 -19.23 -21.24 -6.84
CA PRO A 407 -20.15 -20.44 -6.04
C PRO A 407 -19.84 -20.46 -4.53
N ILE A 408 -19.17 -21.51 -4.05
CA ILE A 408 -18.94 -21.76 -2.62
C ILE A 408 -17.79 -20.91 -2.09
N ASP A 409 -16.65 -20.88 -2.80
CA ASP A 409 -15.41 -20.27 -2.32
C ASP A 409 -14.86 -19.17 -3.24
N GLY A 410 -15.51 -18.92 -4.38
CA GLY A 410 -15.08 -17.92 -5.35
C GLY A 410 -13.80 -18.28 -6.12
N SER A 411 -13.33 -19.53 -6.02
CA SER A 411 -12.18 -20.01 -6.78
C SER A 411 -12.49 -20.17 -8.27
N TYR A 412 -11.47 -20.10 -9.12
CA TYR A 412 -11.65 -20.33 -10.56
C TYR A 412 -11.61 -21.82 -10.88
N LYS A 413 -12.30 -22.23 -11.94
CA LYS A 413 -12.29 -23.60 -12.49
C LYS A 413 -12.54 -23.60 -13.99
N ASN A 414 -12.37 -24.74 -14.63
CA ASN A 414 -12.70 -24.96 -16.06
C ASN A 414 -11.93 -24.03 -17.00
N GLY A 415 -10.79 -23.50 -16.56
CA GLY A 415 -9.97 -22.57 -17.32
C GLY A 415 -9.16 -23.24 -18.43
N GLN A 416 -8.91 -22.46 -19.47
CA GLN A 416 -8.08 -22.80 -20.62
C GLN A 416 -6.76 -22.04 -20.52
N ILE A 417 -5.67 -22.69 -20.91
CA ILE A 417 -4.35 -22.06 -20.95
C ILE A 417 -4.14 -21.47 -22.34
N TRP A 418 -3.84 -20.17 -22.39
CA TRP A 418 -3.52 -19.46 -23.61
C TRP A 418 -2.09 -18.94 -23.56
N ARG A 419 -1.50 -18.77 -24.74
CA ARG A 419 -0.10 -18.39 -24.91
C ARG A 419 0.09 -17.33 -25.99
N TRP A 420 1.02 -16.42 -25.74
CA TRP A 420 1.37 -15.34 -26.65
C TRP A 420 2.85 -14.99 -26.51
N GLY A 421 3.50 -14.60 -27.60
CA GLY A 421 4.90 -14.19 -27.61
C GLY A 421 5.83 -15.24 -28.20
N ARG A 422 7.08 -15.25 -27.76
CA ARG A 422 8.14 -16.12 -28.28
C ARG A 422 8.65 -17.07 -27.21
N ASP A 423 8.90 -18.31 -27.59
CA ASP A 423 9.46 -19.32 -26.70
C ASP A 423 10.65 -20.02 -27.34
N PHE A 424 11.66 -20.25 -26.50
CA PHE A 424 12.86 -21.01 -26.81
C PHE A 424 13.27 -21.97 -25.69
N ALA A 425 12.49 -22.02 -24.61
CA ALA A 425 12.76 -22.85 -23.44
C ALA A 425 11.61 -23.83 -23.17
N GLY A 426 10.74 -24.06 -24.16
CA GLY A 426 9.60 -24.98 -24.04
C GLY A 426 8.49 -24.50 -23.11
N PHE A 427 8.51 -23.24 -22.66
CA PHE A 427 7.51 -22.67 -21.77
C PHE A 427 6.14 -22.48 -22.44
N SER A 428 6.08 -22.47 -23.78
CA SER A 428 4.83 -22.44 -24.54
C SER A 428 4.04 -23.75 -24.47
N GLY A 429 4.68 -24.87 -24.10
CA GLY A 429 4.03 -26.17 -23.99
C GLY A 429 3.72 -26.84 -25.34
N ASP A 430 4.28 -26.38 -26.46
CA ASP A 430 3.89 -26.81 -27.82
C ASP A 430 4.68 -28.00 -28.41
N SER A 431 5.50 -28.67 -27.59
CA SER A 431 6.35 -29.83 -27.94
C SER A 431 7.52 -29.55 -28.89
N LYS A 432 7.61 -28.36 -29.50
CA LYS A 432 8.64 -28.10 -30.51
C LYS A 432 10.01 -28.03 -29.86
N ASN A 433 10.96 -28.71 -30.48
CA ASN A 433 12.36 -28.64 -30.09
C ASN A 433 12.85 -27.18 -30.19
N THR A 434 13.83 -26.78 -29.38
CA THR A 434 14.31 -25.38 -29.27
C THR A 434 14.85 -24.80 -30.57
N THR A 435 15.12 -25.63 -31.58
CA THR A 435 15.44 -25.21 -32.96
C THR A 435 14.24 -24.58 -33.69
N TYR A 436 13.00 -24.94 -33.33
CA TYR A 436 11.75 -24.40 -33.88
C TYR A 436 10.98 -23.64 -32.79
N LYS A 437 11.23 -22.33 -32.73
CA LYS A 437 10.64 -21.42 -31.75
C LYS A 437 9.12 -21.34 -31.93
N TYR A 438 8.36 -21.40 -30.83
CA TYR A 438 7.00 -20.83 -30.86
C TYR A 438 7.18 -19.32 -31.01
N ASP A 439 6.58 -18.74 -32.04
CA ASP A 439 6.60 -17.29 -32.31
C ASP A 439 5.20 -16.88 -32.74
N ASN A 440 4.46 -16.27 -31.83
CA ASN A 440 3.15 -15.73 -32.11
C ASN A 440 3.03 -14.33 -31.52
N THR A 441 3.19 -13.34 -32.40
CA THR A 441 2.96 -11.93 -32.09
C THR A 441 1.56 -11.45 -32.49
N GLY A 442 0.73 -12.34 -33.06
CA GLY A 442 -0.66 -12.07 -33.43
C GLY A 442 -1.62 -12.23 -32.24
N ASN A 443 -2.79 -12.84 -32.48
CA ASN A 443 -3.74 -13.15 -31.40
C ASN A 443 -3.22 -14.33 -30.56
N PRO A 444 -3.39 -14.30 -29.22
CA PRO A 444 -3.09 -15.44 -28.35
C PRO A 444 -3.73 -16.74 -28.86
N THR A 445 -3.05 -17.88 -28.65
CA THR A 445 -3.58 -19.20 -29.02
C THR A 445 -3.73 -20.10 -27.79
N GLU A 446 -4.68 -21.02 -27.84
CA GLU A 446 -4.86 -22.00 -26.77
C GLU A 446 -3.76 -23.07 -26.80
N LEU A 447 -3.25 -23.44 -25.63
CA LEU A 447 -2.50 -24.66 -25.37
C LEU A 447 -3.49 -25.76 -24.98
N ILE A 448 -3.72 -26.70 -25.89
CA ILE A 448 -4.61 -27.83 -25.64
C ILE A 448 -3.83 -28.92 -24.89
N VAL A 449 -4.24 -29.20 -23.66
CA VAL A 449 -3.71 -30.30 -22.84
C VAL A 449 -4.72 -31.43 -22.82
N THR A 450 -4.25 -32.66 -23.02
CA THR A 450 -5.12 -33.85 -23.00
C THR A 450 -4.58 -34.92 -22.06
N SER A 451 -5.48 -35.66 -21.43
CA SER A 451 -5.18 -36.85 -20.63
C SER A 451 -6.21 -37.93 -20.98
N GLY A 452 -5.76 -39.12 -21.39
CA GLY A 452 -6.65 -40.19 -21.84
C GLY A 452 -7.57 -39.79 -23.02
N GLY A 453 -7.09 -38.91 -23.90
CA GLY A 453 -7.88 -38.38 -25.04
C GLY A 453 -8.89 -37.29 -24.68
N THR A 454 -9.02 -36.93 -23.39
CA THR A 454 -9.95 -35.89 -22.92
C THR A 454 -9.19 -34.59 -22.65
N LYS A 455 -9.78 -33.45 -23.02
CA LYS A 455 -9.22 -32.12 -22.74
C LYS A 455 -9.20 -31.87 -21.22
N VAL A 456 -8.05 -31.48 -20.70
CA VAL A 456 -7.87 -31.11 -19.30
C VAL A 456 -8.14 -29.61 -19.15
N LEU A 457 -8.88 -29.24 -18.10
CA LEU A 457 -9.16 -27.86 -17.75
C LEU A 457 -8.59 -27.52 -16.38
N PHE A 458 -8.30 -26.24 -16.16
CA PHE A 458 -7.45 -25.78 -15.06
C PHE A 458 -8.14 -24.78 -14.15
N LYS A 459 -7.83 -24.86 -12.86
CA LYS A 459 -8.23 -23.87 -11.85
C LYS A 459 -7.14 -22.84 -11.56
N ASP A 460 -5.87 -23.18 -11.78
CA ASP A 460 -4.77 -22.26 -11.51
C ASP A 460 -3.54 -22.45 -12.41
N LEU A 461 -2.75 -21.38 -12.53
CA LEU A 461 -1.46 -21.32 -13.22
C LEU A 461 -0.40 -20.66 -12.33
N THR A 462 0.82 -21.16 -12.33
CA THR A 462 1.94 -20.58 -11.59
C THR A 462 3.27 -20.90 -12.27
N TYR A 463 4.37 -20.42 -11.71
CA TYR A 463 5.69 -20.52 -12.31
C TYR A 463 6.79 -20.59 -11.25
N LEU A 464 7.99 -20.99 -11.70
CA LEU A 464 9.26 -20.80 -11.01
C LEU A 464 10.14 -19.90 -11.89
N LEU A 465 10.72 -18.85 -11.29
CA LEU A 465 11.58 -17.88 -12.02
C LEU A 465 13.08 -18.03 -11.70
N THR A 466 13.44 -18.79 -10.67
CA THR A 466 14.85 -18.97 -10.30
C THR A 466 15.59 -19.74 -11.38
N ILE A 467 16.70 -19.16 -11.86
CA ILE A 467 17.57 -19.77 -12.87
C ILE A 467 18.05 -21.13 -12.35
N GLY A 468 18.03 -22.12 -13.23
CA GLY A 468 18.26 -23.54 -12.92
C GLY A 468 16.99 -24.32 -12.58
N TYR A 469 15.92 -23.66 -12.15
CA TYR A 469 14.69 -24.31 -11.69
C TYR A 469 13.43 -23.83 -12.41
N ARG A 470 13.57 -23.04 -13.49
CA ARG A 470 12.44 -22.43 -14.18
C ARG A 470 11.49 -23.48 -14.75
N LYS A 471 10.21 -23.38 -14.37
CA LYS A 471 9.13 -24.25 -14.83
C LYS A 471 7.82 -23.48 -14.83
N MET A 472 6.91 -23.92 -15.69
CA MET A 472 5.49 -23.58 -15.62
C MET A 472 4.77 -24.66 -14.82
N GLY A 473 3.79 -24.26 -14.03
CA GLY A 473 2.93 -25.14 -13.26
C GLY A 473 1.46 -24.83 -13.52
N ALA A 474 0.64 -25.86 -13.64
CA ALA A 474 -0.80 -25.74 -13.77
C ALA A 474 -1.50 -26.72 -12.83
N LEU A 475 -2.61 -26.29 -12.25
CA LEU A 475 -3.44 -27.11 -11.37
C LEU A 475 -4.79 -27.36 -12.05
N SER A 476 -5.07 -28.64 -12.34
CA SER A 476 -6.32 -29.07 -12.98
C SER A 476 -7.51 -29.02 -12.01
N ASN A 477 -8.73 -29.11 -12.56
CA ASN A 477 -9.95 -29.21 -11.77
C ASN A 477 -9.96 -30.45 -10.86
N GLU A 478 -9.38 -31.55 -11.34
CA GLU A 478 -9.27 -32.83 -10.64
C GLU A 478 -8.22 -32.79 -9.52
N GLY A 479 -7.45 -31.70 -9.41
CA GLY A 479 -6.39 -31.56 -8.43
C GLY A 479 -5.05 -32.16 -8.87
N ASP A 480 -4.91 -32.57 -10.13
CA ASP A 480 -3.62 -32.97 -10.70
C ASP A 480 -2.75 -31.76 -11.00
N VAL A 481 -1.44 -31.89 -10.74
CA VAL A 481 -0.43 -30.90 -11.07
C VAL A 481 0.26 -31.26 -12.37
N TRP A 482 0.38 -30.27 -13.27
CA TRP A 482 1.04 -30.38 -14.56
C TRP A 482 2.21 -29.40 -14.60
N ILE A 483 3.39 -29.86 -14.99
CA ILE A 483 4.57 -28.99 -15.11
C ILE A 483 5.27 -29.15 -16.46
N TRP A 484 5.88 -28.09 -16.96
CA TRP A 484 6.65 -28.10 -18.22
C TRP A 484 7.63 -26.93 -18.30
N GLY A 485 8.41 -26.92 -19.38
CA GLY A 485 9.49 -25.96 -19.63
C GLY A 485 10.85 -26.54 -19.31
N LEU A 486 11.87 -25.95 -19.91
CA LEU A 486 13.29 -26.23 -19.70
C LEU A 486 13.93 -25.06 -18.98
N ASP A 487 15.06 -25.34 -18.34
CA ASP A 487 16.01 -24.29 -18.02
C ASP A 487 17.20 -24.40 -18.97
N ASP A 488 17.33 -23.41 -19.86
CA ASP A 488 18.41 -23.36 -20.86
C ASP A 488 19.81 -23.34 -20.24
N TYR A 489 19.91 -23.05 -18.93
CA TYR A 489 21.15 -23.19 -18.19
C TYR A 489 21.68 -24.63 -18.21
N TYR A 490 20.78 -25.62 -18.15
CA TYR A 490 21.15 -27.03 -18.11
C TYR A 490 20.95 -27.77 -19.42
N THR A 491 19.90 -27.42 -20.17
CA THR A 491 19.55 -28.17 -21.38
C THR A 491 18.61 -27.38 -22.28
N GLN A 492 18.84 -27.50 -23.58
CA GLN A 492 17.98 -26.97 -24.63
C GLN A 492 17.19 -28.08 -25.34
N ASN A 493 17.27 -29.33 -24.87
CA ASN A 493 16.57 -30.44 -25.51
C ASN A 493 15.26 -30.74 -24.79
N CYS A 494 14.16 -30.61 -25.54
CA CYS A 494 12.81 -30.89 -25.03
C CYS A 494 12.62 -32.35 -24.64
N THR A 495 13.09 -33.27 -25.49
CA THR A 495 13.01 -34.70 -25.25
C THR A 495 14.27 -35.18 -24.55
N GLN A 496 14.10 -35.81 -23.39
CA GLN A 496 15.19 -36.35 -22.58
C GLN A 496 14.91 -37.80 -22.18
N THR A 497 15.97 -38.59 -22.08
CA THR A 497 15.87 -39.95 -21.55
C THR A 497 16.07 -39.91 -20.04
N ILE A 498 15.00 -40.09 -19.28
CA ILE A 498 14.99 -40.06 -17.82
C ILE A 498 14.56 -41.45 -17.32
N GLY A 499 15.43 -42.13 -16.58
CA GLY A 499 15.16 -43.49 -16.08
C GLY A 499 14.85 -44.50 -17.19
N GLY A 500 15.50 -44.37 -18.35
CA GLY A 500 15.28 -45.23 -19.52
C GLY A 500 14.01 -44.91 -20.33
N LYS A 501 13.23 -43.90 -19.93
CA LYS A 501 12.01 -43.46 -20.65
C LYS A 501 12.28 -42.14 -21.36
N SER A 502 11.81 -42.03 -22.60
CA SER A 502 11.80 -40.77 -23.34
C SER A 502 10.67 -39.87 -22.82
N VAL A 503 11.01 -38.68 -22.32
CA VAL A 503 10.08 -37.71 -21.74
C VAL A 503 10.28 -36.36 -22.43
N ASN A 504 9.20 -35.78 -22.95
CA ASN A 504 9.23 -34.42 -23.48
C ASN A 504 8.84 -33.43 -22.37
N LEU A 505 9.79 -32.60 -21.93
CA LEU A 505 9.59 -31.60 -20.88
C LEU A 505 9.06 -30.27 -21.41
N CYS A 506 8.96 -30.08 -22.72
CA CYS A 506 8.36 -28.91 -23.37
C CYS A 506 6.86 -29.08 -23.66
N ILE A 507 6.24 -30.13 -23.12
CA ILE A 507 4.79 -30.29 -23.06
C ILE A 507 4.35 -30.44 -21.61
N PRO A 508 3.12 -30.01 -21.26
CA PRO A 508 2.56 -30.27 -19.94
C PRO A 508 2.68 -31.74 -19.54
N TYR A 509 3.47 -32.01 -18.51
CA TYR A 509 3.69 -33.32 -17.95
C TYR A 509 2.91 -33.45 -16.63
N LYS A 510 1.98 -34.41 -16.56
CA LYS A 510 1.24 -34.72 -15.33
C LYS A 510 2.18 -35.34 -14.30
N VAL A 511 2.35 -34.66 -13.16
CA VAL A 511 3.17 -35.15 -12.04
C VAL A 511 2.50 -36.38 -11.44
N SER A 512 3.26 -37.47 -11.30
CA SER A 512 2.76 -38.72 -10.70
C SER A 512 2.53 -38.53 -9.21
N SER A 513 1.27 -38.62 -8.78
CA SER A 513 0.85 -38.45 -7.39
C SER A 513 -0.48 -39.17 -7.15
N ASN A 514 -0.67 -39.70 -5.94
CA ASN A 514 -1.97 -40.21 -5.46
C ASN A 514 -2.77 -39.15 -4.69
N ILE A 515 -2.25 -37.92 -4.63
CA ILE A 515 -2.79 -36.81 -3.85
C ILE A 515 -3.45 -35.83 -4.82
N ALA A 516 -4.71 -35.50 -4.54
CA ALA A 516 -5.40 -34.39 -5.20
C ALA A 516 -5.07 -33.08 -4.47
N PHE A 517 -4.70 -32.04 -5.23
CA PHE A 517 -4.28 -30.76 -4.68
C PHE A 517 -5.39 -29.70 -4.76
N SER A 518 -5.56 -28.95 -3.68
CA SER A 518 -6.49 -27.82 -3.59
C SER A 518 -5.86 -26.54 -4.13
N SER A 519 -4.56 -26.32 -3.92
CA SER A 519 -3.83 -25.12 -4.37
C SER A 519 -2.37 -25.42 -4.77
N LEU A 520 -1.81 -24.58 -5.64
CA LEU A 520 -0.44 -24.67 -6.12
C LEU A 520 0.19 -23.27 -6.17
N LYS A 521 1.30 -23.07 -5.46
CA LYS A 521 2.03 -21.80 -5.37
C LYS A 521 3.45 -21.94 -5.91
N GLY A 522 3.96 -20.90 -6.55
CA GLY A 522 5.36 -20.83 -6.95
C GLY A 522 6.28 -20.57 -5.75
N GLY A 523 7.31 -21.39 -5.58
CA GLY A 523 8.47 -21.09 -4.74
C GLY A 523 9.63 -20.57 -5.59
N LEU A 524 10.83 -20.47 -5.02
CA LEU A 524 12.03 -20.16 -5.79
C LEU A 524 12.43 -21.37 -6.66
N GLN A 525 12.57 -22.54 -6.04
CA GLN A 525 13.22 -23.71 -6.65
C GLN A 525 12.33 -24.97 -6.66
N GLY A 526 11.05 -24.80 -6.34
CA GLY A 526 10.02 -25.82 -6.35
C GLY A 526 8.65 -25.19 -6.11
N PHE A 527 7.59 -25.92 -6.42
CA PHE A 527 6.23 -25.50 -6.11
C PHE A 527 5.84 -25.97 -4.71
N VAL A 528 5.03 -25.16 -4.02
CA VAL A 528 4.36 -25.54 -2.78
C VAL A 528 2.90 -25.84 -3.10
N ALA A 529 2.47 -27.06 -2.85
CA ALA A 529 1.10 -27.49 -3.05
C ALA A 529 0.42 -27.79 -1.71
N LYS A 530 -0.89 -27.53 -1.63
CA LYS A 530 -1.72 -27.98 -0.51
C LYS A 530 -2.64 -29.08 -1.00
N GLY A 531 -2.64 -30.22 -0.34
CA GLY A 531 -3.55 -31.32 -0.63
C GLY A 531 -4.96 -31.05 -0.13
N VAL A 532 -5.95 -31.73 -0.70
CA VAL A 532 -7.33 -31.72 -0.17
C VAL A 532 -7.42 -32.32 1.24
N ASP A 533 -6.39 -33.06 1.65
CA ASP A 533 -6.17 -33.58 3.00
C ASP A 533 -5.69 -32.51 4.00
N GLY A 534 -5.43 -31.29 3.55
CA GLY A 534 -4.93 -30.19 4.36
C GLY A 534 -3.40 -30.15 4.54
N ASN A 535 -2.66 -31.16 4.06
CA ASN A 535 -1.22 -31.23 4.18
C ASN A 535 -0.50 -30.42 3.10
N PHE A 536 0.75 -30.06 3.35
CA PHE A 536 1.60 -29.33 2.41
C PHE A 536 2.64 -30.22 1.77
N TYR A 537 2.92 -29.95 0.50
CA TYR A 537 3.79 -30.75 -0.34
C TYR A 537 4.72 -29.87 -1.17
N LYS A 538 5.95 -30.35 -1.37
CA LYS A 538 6.91 -29.81 -2.32
C LYS A 538 6.80 -30.60 -3.62
N ILE A 539 6.66 -29.88 -4.73
CA ILE A 539 6.74 -30.46 -6.07
C ILE A 539 7.96 -29.86 -6.76
N SER A 540 8.96 -30.68 -7.06
CA SER A 540 10.20 -30.22 -7.68
C SER A 540 10.71 -31.21 -8.71
N GLN A 541 11.54 -30.71 -9.65
CA GLN A 541 12.19 -31.55 -10.65
C GLN A 541 13.67 -31.18 -10.70
N LYS A 542 14.52 -32.09 -10.21
CA LYS A 542 15.97 -31.98 -10.41
C LYS A 542 16.31 -32.26 -11.87
N TRP A 543 17.42 -31.70 -12.35
CA TRP A 543 17.91 -31.99 -13.69
C TRP A 543 18.19 -33.49 -13.85
N GLY A 544 17.76 -34.07 -14.98
CA GLY A 544 17.91 -35.49 -15.26
C GLY A 544 16.94 -36.41 -14.51
N GLU A 545 16.03 -35.87 -13.69
CA GLU A 545 15.06 -36.64 -12.91
C GLU A 545 13.61 -36.33 -13.28
N LEU A 546 12.71 -37.27 -12.97
CA LEU A 546 11.27 -37.03 -13.06
C LEU A 546 10.83 -36.10 -11.92
N PRO A 547 9.73 -35.35 -12.12
CA PRO A 547 9.17 -34.54 -11.04
C PRO A 547 8.78 -35.41 -9.84
N LYS A 548 9.10 -34.94 -8.64
CA LYS A 548 8.85 -35.62 -7.37
C LYS A 548 7.90 -34.80 -6.50
N VAL A 549 7.04 -35.51 -5.77
CA VAL A 549 6.20 -34.97 -4.71
C VAL A 549 6.74 -35.41 -3.36
N GLU A 550 6.95 -34.47 -2.44
CA GLU A 550 7.48 -34.72 -1.10
C GLU A 550 6.57 -34.06 -0.05
N SER A 551 6.22 -34.78 1.01
CA SER A 551 5.42 -34.24 2.12
C SER A 551 6.24 -33.27 2.96
N LEU A 552 5.86 -32.00 2.93
CA LEU A 552 6.45 -30.98 3.80
C LEU A 552 5.89 -31.11 5.22
N THR A 553 4.61 -31.47 5.36
CA THR A 553 3.99 -31.67 6.66
C THR A 553 4.69 -32.75 7.48
N ASP A 554 5.06 -33.88 6.86
CA ASP A 554 5.78 -34.95 7.57
C ASP A 554 7.21 -34.52 7.92
N ALA A 555 7.88 -33.79 7.02
CA ALA A 555 9.20 -33.23 7.29
C ALA A 555 9.17 -32.27 8.50
N ILE A 556 8.14 -31.44 8.62
CA ILE A 556 7.95 -30.50 9.72
C ILE A 556 7.61 -31.23 11.02
N ARG A 557 6.66 -32.17 11.02
CA ARG A 557 6.26 -32.93 12.24
C ARG A 557 7.40 -33.75 12.84
N ASN A 558 8.30 -34.26 12.00
CA ASN A 558 9.50 -34.96 12.47
C ASN A 558 10.52 -34.02 13.15
N SER A 559 10.37 -32.71 13.02
CA SER A 559 11.29 -31.69 13.57
C SER A 559 10.79 -31.02 14.86
N GLY A 560 9.55 -31.27 15.29
CA GLY A 560 8.97 -30.68 16.51
C GLY A 560 7.44 -30.81 16.61
N ASP A 561 6.87 -30.29 17.68
CA ASP A 561 5.46 -30.43 18.04
C ASP A 561 4.57 -29.33 17.41
N ASP A 562 4.58 -29.25 16.07
CA ASP A 562 3.76 -28.34 15.28
C ASP A 562 2.66 -29.13 14.53
N ASN A 563 1.55 -29.40 15.22
CA ASN A 563 0.45 -30.21 14.69
C ASN A 563 -0.32 -29.56 13.53
N GLU A 564 -0.32 -28.22 13.47
CA GLU A 564 -1.01 -27.42 12.46
C GLU A 564 -0.08 -26.34 11.87
N ILE A 565 -0.02 -26.29 10.54
CA ILE A 565 0.82 -25.39 9.74
C ILE A 565 -0.08 -24.36 9.05
N LEU A 566 0.14 -23.07 9.32
CA LEU A 566 -0.64 -21.98 8.74
C LEU A 566 -0.12 -21.57 7.36
N ALA A 567 1.21 -21.51 7.21
CA ALA A 567 1.89 -21.15 5.98
C ALA A 567 3.25 -21.86 5.88
N VAL A 568 3.70 -22.14 4.66
CA VAL A 568 5.00 -22.75 4.38
C VAL A 568 5.57 -22.21 3.06
N ASP A 569 6.88 -22.08 3.00
CA ASP A 569 7.61 -21.82 1.77
C ASP A 569 8.97 -22.55 1.77
N LEU A 570 9.59 -22.64 0.60
CA LEU A 570 10.86 -23.33 0.41
C LEU A 570 12.02 -22.34 0.58
N SER A 571 12.96 -22.67 1.45
CA SER A 571 14.12 -21.84 1.76
C SER A 571 15.44 -22.59 1.53
N SER A 572 16.56 -21.90 1.76
CA SER A 572 17.89 -22.51 1.76
C SER A 572 18.29 -22.89 3.18
N LYS A 573 19.04 -23.98 3.34
CA LYS A 573 19.46 -24.49 4.64
C LYS A 573 20.90 -24.09 4.96
N LEU A 574 21.13 -23.53 6.13
CA LEU A 574 22.50 -23.18 6.56
C LEU A 574 23.31 -24.44 6.88
N SER A 575 24.48 -24.56 6.26
CA SER A 575 25.46 -25.61 6.50
C SER A 575 26.85 -25.00 6.65
N GLY A 576 27.34 -24.92 7.89
CA GLY A 576 28.56 -24.17 8.20
C GLY A 576 28.35 -22.67 7.97
N THR A 577 29.10 -22.10 7.04
CA THR A 577 29.01 -20.68 6.65
C THR A 577 28.24 -20.45 5.35
N SER A 578 27.75 -21.51 4.70
CA SER A 578 27.11 -21.44 3.38
C SER A 578 25.68 -21.92 3.42
N LEU A 579 24.86 -21.41 2.51
CA LEU A 579 23.49 -21.87 2.30
C LEU A 579 23.47 -22.99 1.27
N ILE A 580 22.78 -24.07 1.59
CA ILE A 580 22.43 -25.13 0.65
C ILE A 580 21.07 -24.79 0.09
N GLU A 581 21.06 -24.35 -1.16
CA GLU A 581 19.85 -24.07 -1.92
C GLU A 581 18.92 -25.29 -1.97
N ASN A 582 17.61 -25.03 -1.98
CA ASN A 582 16.53 -26.02 -2.11
C ASN A 582 16.46 -27.09 -0.99
N ALA A 583 17.19 -26.91 0.10
CA ALA A 583 17.29 -27.89 1.18
C ALA A 583 16.52 -27.49 2.45
N GLY A 584 16.07 -26.24 2.54
CA GLY A 584 15.40 -25.69 3.71
C GLY A 584 13.89 -25.59 3.59
N ILE A 585 13.22 -25.55 4.73
CA ILE A 585 11.78 -25.30 4.85
C ILE A 585 11.59 -24.21 5.90
N VAL A 586 10.77 -23.21 5.58
CA VAL A 586 10.32 -22.19 6.55
C VAL A 586 8.81 -22.23 6.66
N TRP A 587 8.29 -22.17 7.89
CA TRP A 587 6.85 -22.25 8.11
C TRP A 587 6.39 -21.39 9.29
N VAL A 588 5.07 -21.20 9.33
CA VAL A 588 4.35 -20.57 10.43
C VAL A 588 3.46 -21.62 11.08
N ASN A 589 3.61 -21.83 12.38
CA ASN A 589 2.79 -22.77 13.14
C ASN A 589 1.48 -22.13 13.65
N SER A 590 0.60 -22.93 14.25
CA SER A 590 -0.68 -22.46 14.81
C SER A 590 -0.57 -21.46 15.96
N LYS A 591 0.62 -21.30 16.57
CA LYS A 591 0.91 -20.26 17.57
C LYS A 591 1.38 -18.94 16.96
N ASN A 592 1.32 -18.82 15.62
CA ASN A 592 1.81 -17.67 14.86
C ASN A 592 3.31 -17.44 15.06
N GLU A 593 4.10 -18.52 15.16
CA GLU A 593 5.55 -18.46 15.33
C GLU A 593 6.24 -18.88 14.03
N LEU A 594 7.27 -18.13 13.62
CA LEU A 594 8.12 -18.51 12.50
C LEU A 594 9.11 -19.59 12.95
N ARG A 595 9.21 -20.64 12.14
CA ARG A 595 10.04 -21.82 12.39
C ARG A 595 10.78 -22.23 11.12
N GLY A 596 11.83 -23.04 11.28
CA GLY A 596 12.57 -23.63 10.18
C GLY A 596 13.82 -22.86 9.74
N ASP A 597 14.18 -23.02 8.47
CA ASP A 597 15.45 -22.61 7.89
C ASP A 597 15.39 -21.16 7.36
N TYR A 598 15.33 -20.18 8.26
CA TYR A 598 15.36 -18.75 7.93
C TYR A 598 16.67 -18.04 8.29
N PHE A 599 17.66 -18.81 8.78
CA PHE A 599 18.96 -18.29 9.16
C PHE A 599 19.95 -18.23 7.98
N THR A 600 20.90 -17.32 8.09
CA THR A 600 22.11 -17.18 7.28
C THR A 600 23.32 -17.18 8.23
N ALA A 601 24.54 -17.25 7.68
CA ALA A 601 25.75 -17.16 8.48
C ALA A 601 25.85 -15.83 9.27
N SER A 602 25.22 -14.75 8.77
CA SER A 602 25.27 -13.43 9.41
C SER A 602 24.30 -13.27 10.58
N ASN A 603 23.19 -14.03 10.62
CA ASN A 603 22.15 -13.86 11.65
C ASN A 603 21.96 -15.08 12.58
N VAL A 604 22.57 -16.23 12.28
CA VAL A 604 22.41 -17.46 13.08
C VAL A 604 22.85 -17.30 14.54
N ASN A 605 23.80 -16.41 14.81
CA ASN A 605 24.29 -16.11 16.16
C ASN A 605 23.84 -14.73 16.67
N ASP A 606 23.01 -14.02 15.91
CA ASP A 606 22.53 -12.69 16.28
C ASP A 606 21.33 -12.79 17.24
N THR A 607 21.58 -12.42 18.50
CA THR A 607 20.56 -12.47 19.56
C THR A 607 19.41 -11.49 19.33
N LEU A 608 19.68 -10.33 18.72
CA LEU A 608 18.67 -9.32 18.43
C LEU A 608 17.76 -9.79 17.30
N PHE A 609 18.34 -10.38 16.24
CA PHE A 609 17.58 -10.97 15.15
C PHE A 609 16.63 -12.06 15.65
N LYS A 610 17.13 -13.01 16.46
CA LYS A 610 16.31 -14.08 17.05
C LYS A 610 15.15 -13.53 17.87
N LYS A 611 15.44 -12.58 18.77
CA LYS A 611 14.43 -11.95 19.62
C LYS A 611 13.38 -11.19 18.80
N ALA A 612 13.79 -10.52 17.72
CA ALA A 612 12.87 -9.83 16.83
C ALA A 612 11.90 -10.81 16.15
N ILE A 613 12.42 -11.90 15.58
CA ILE A 613 11.61 -12.97 14.96
C ILE A 613 10.61 -13.58 15.96
N GLU A 614 11.05 -13.86 17.20
CA GLU A 614 10.22 -14.44 18.26
C GLU A 614 9.10 -13.51 18.75
N THR A 615 9.33 -12.19 18.68
CA THR A 615 8.35 -11.18 19.12
C THR A 615 7.21 -11.00 18.12
N ILE A 616 7.51 -11.08 16.82
CA ILE A 616 6.52 -10.91 15.76
C ILE A 616 5.62 -12.15 15.70
N LYS A 617 4.30 -11.94 15.64
CA LYS A 617 3.33 -13.02 15.47
C LYS A 617 2.94 -13.12 14.00
N TRP A 618 3.40 -14.19 13.35
CA TRP A 618 3.35 -14.36 11.90
C TRP A 618 2.06 -15.04 11.45
N LYS A 619 1.49 -14.58 10.34
CA LYS A 619 0.35 -15.17 9.63
C LYS A 619 0.79 -15.87 8.34
N ASN A 620 1.81 -15.32 7.66
CA ASN A 620 2.30 -15.85 6.38
C ASN A 620 3.78 -15.52 6.17
N ILE A 621 4.46 -16.30 5.31
CA ILE A 621 5.87 -16.13 4.96
C ILE A 621 6.08 -16.40 3.47
N LYS A 622 6.99 -15.62 2.86
CA LYS A 622 7.44 -15.79 1.48
C LYS A 622 8.95 -15.66 1.41
N VAL A 623 9.60 -16.64 0.78
CA VAL A 623 11.02 -16.53 0.40
C VAL A 623 11.09 -15.84 -0.95
N ILE A 624 11.86 -14.75 -1.03
CA ILE A 624 11.95 -13.87 -2.20
C ILE A 624 13.33 -13.90 -2.86
N GLU A 625 14.33 -14.47 -2.19
CA GLU A 625 15.72 -14.54 -2.63
C GLU A 625 16.40 -15.84 -2.15
N ASP A 626 17.31 -16.40 -2.96
CA ASP A 626 17.93 -17.72 -2.71
C ASP A 626 18.84 -17.73 -1.47
N ASP A 627 19.42 -16.59 -1.08
CA ASP A 627 20.22 -16.38 0.12
C ASP A 627 19.35 -16.11 1.38
N ASN A 628 18.14 -16.66 1.40
CA ASN A 628 17.15 -16.47 2.47
C ASN A 628 16.73 -15.01 2.68
N GLY A 629 16.61 -14.24 1.59
CA GLY A 629 15.80 -13.02 1.59
C GLY A 629 14.32 -13.38 1.75
N MET A 630 13.65 -12.81 2.76
CA MET A 630 12.27 -13.20 3.10
C MET A 630 11.41 -12.00 3.43
N CYS A 631 10.11 -12.16 3.19
CA CYS A 631 9.06 -11.25 3.61
C CYS A 631 7.92 -12.03 4.26
N GLY A 632 7.54 -11.67 5.48
CA GLY A 632 6.40 -12.23 6.19
C GLY A 632 5.33 -11.20 6.50
N ILE A 633 4.11 -11.67 6.72
CA ILE A 633 2.97 -10.86 7.13
C ILE A 633 2.60 -11.30 8.55
N ASP A 634 2.42 -10.34 9.45
CA ASP A 634 2.02 -10.60 10.83
C ASP A 634 0.49 -10.71 10.99
N ILE A 635 0.02 -10.99 12.21
CA ILE A 635 -1.41 -11.10 12.53
C ILE A 635 -2.16 -9.75 12.43
N TYR A 636 -1.45 -8.62 12.37
CA TYR A 636 -2.00 -7.29 12.16
C TYR A 636 -1.94 -6.87 10.68
N ASN A 637 -1.61 -7.80 9.80
CA ASN A 637 -1.43 -7.61 8.36
C ASN A 637 -0.32 -6.61 7.99
N GLN A 638 0.69 -6.48 8.85
CA GLN A 638 1.90 -5.70 8.62
C GLN A 638 2.97 -6.58 7.98
N MET A 639 3.62 -6.07 6.94
CA MET A 639 4.69 -6.80 6.26
C MET A 639 6.07 -6.45 6.84
N TYR A 640 6.85 -7.49 7.11
CA TYR A 640 8.24 -7.40 7.56
C TYR A 640 9.15 -8.16 6.61
N CYS A 641 10.27 -7.57 6.23
CA CYS A 641 11.24 -8.22 5.35
C CYS A 641 12.66 -8.15 5.92
N TRP A 642 13.51 -9.11 5.55
CA TRP A 642 14.94 -9.14 5.88
C TRP A 642 15.73 -9.85 4.78
N GLY A 643 17.07 -9.73 4.85
CA GLY A 643 17.98 -10.29 3.87
C GLY A 643 18.26 -9.34 2.70
N ILE A 644 18.77 -9.90 1.60
CA ILE A 644 19.07 -9.14 0.39
C ILE A 644 17.74 -8.80 -0.31
N VAL A 645 17.51 -7.50 -0.57
CA VAL A 645 16.28 -7.01 -1.21
C VAL A 645 16.57 -6.15 -2.46
N SER A 646 17.80 -6.25 -2.97
CA SER A 646 18.23 -5.72 -4.26
C SER A 646 18.75 -6.83 -5.14
N TYR A 647 18.66 -6.64 -6.46
CA TYR A 647 19.20 -7.55 -7.45
C TYR A 647 20.11 -6.79 -8.39
N THR A 648 21.30 -7.33 -8.62
CA THR A 648 22.28 -6.78 -9.55
C THR A 648 22.72 -7.86 -10.54
N ARG A 649 23.02 -7.44 -11.76
CA ARG A 649 23.53 -8.31 -12.82
C ARG A 649 24.65 -7.62 -13.56
N SER A 650 25.82 -8.23 -13.51
CA SER A 650 27.02 -7.76 -14.21
C SER A 650 27.00 -8.28 -15.65
N GLY A 651 26.98 -7.38 -16.63
CA GLY A 651 27.02 -7.72 -18.05
C GLY A 651 26.89 -6.49 -18.95
N THR A 652 26.86 -6.73 -20.26
CA THR A 652 26.90 -5.70 -21.31
C THR A 652 25.71 -5.76 -22.28
N SER A 653 24.74 -6.65 -22.06
CA SER A 653 23.51 -6.69 -22.84
C SER A 653 22.43 -5.77 -22.23
N THR A 654 21.44 -5.39 -23.04
CA THR A 654 20.25 -4.68 -22.56
C THR A 654 19.59 -5.40 -21.37
N THR A 655 19.52 -6.73 -21.41
CA THR A 655 18.93 -7.53 -20.32
C THR A 655 19.75 -7.48 -19.02
N ASP A 656 21.05 -7.23 -19.10
CA ASP A 656 21.88 -7.04 -17.91
C ASP A 656 21.58 -5.69 -17.27
N TYR A 657 21.47 -4.63 -18.09
CA TYR A 657 21.22 -3.26 -17.62
C TYR A 657 19.86 -3.11 -16.94
N ILE A 658 18.83 -3.69 -17.55
CA ILE A 658 17.44 -3.64 -17.07
C ILE A 658 17.27 -4.42 -15.75
N GLY A 659 18.10 -5.44 -15.52
CA GLY A 659 17.99 -6.31 -14.34
C GLY A 659 18.23 -5.60 -13.01
N ASN A 660 19.12 -4.61 -12.98
CA ASN A 660 19.57 -3.98 -11.73
C ASN A 660 18.44 -3.18 -11.06
N THR A 661 17.97 -3.64 -9.91
CA THR A 661 16.73 -3.12 -9.29
C THR A 661 16.58 -3.47 -7.80
N PHE A 662 15.51 -2.97 -7.17
CA PHE A 662 15.06 -3.35 -5.83
C PHE A 662 13.85 -4.29 -5.91
N MET A 663 13.84 -5.34 -5.10
CA MET A 663 12.75 -6.32 -5.00
C MET A 663 11.55 -5.75 -4.25
N LEU A 664 11.81 -4.85 -3.30
CA LEU A 664 10.81 -4.15 -2.48
C LEU A 664 10.85 -2.65 -2.74
N PRO A 665 9.75 -1.91 -2.53
CA PRO A 665 9.83 -0.47 -2.48
C PRO A 665 10.56 -0.07 -1.19
N VAL A 666 11.59 0.76 -1.33
CA VAL A 666 12.41 1.27 -0.24
C VAL A 666 12.25 2.78 -0.23
N PHE A 667 11.24 3.26 0.50
CA PHE A 667 10.99 4.69 0.68
C PHE A 667 11.81 5.23 1.85
N ASN A 668 12.43 6.40 1.68
CA ASN A 668 13.15 7.13 2.73
C ASN A 668 14.27 6.32 3.40
N THR A 669 15.38 6.15 2.68
CA THR A 669 16.59 5.58 3.28
C THR A 669 17.21 6.43 4.37
N ASN A 670 16.85 7.70 4.47
CA ASN A 670 17.24 8.57 5.58
C ASN A 670 16.78 8.07 6.97
N LEU A 671 15.80 7.16 7.04
CA LEU A 671 15.46 6.44 8.27
C LEU A 671 16.52 5.38 8.65
N TYR A 672 17.28 4.89 7.68
CA TYR A 672 18.30 3.85 7.83
C TYR A 672 19.74 4.40 7.76
N ASP A 673 19.94 5.51 7.03
CA ASP A 673 21.22 6.18 6.80
C ASP A 673 20.99 7.68 6.53
N LEU A 674 21.20 8.51 7.54
CA LEU A 674 20.97 9.97 7.49
C LEU A 674 21.86 10.68 6.46
N ASP A 675 22.98 10.06 6.04
CA ASP A 675 23.91 10.64 5.07
C ASP A 675 23.51 10.32 3.62
N LYS A 676 22.44 9.54 3.41
CA LYS A 676 21.94 9.11 2.10
C LYS A 676 20.45 9.38 1.92
N ASP A 677 20.15 10.53 1.34
CA ASP A 677 18.79 10.95 0.96
C ASP A 677 18.63 10.96 -0.56
N PHE A 678 18.33 9.80 -1.16
CA PHE A 678 18.14 9.66 -2.60
C PHE A 678 16.65 9.54 -2.94
N LEU A 679 16.12 10.59 -3.57
CA LEU A 679 14.80 10.57 -4.21
C LEU A 679 14.76 9.72 -5.49
N VAL A 680 15.92 9.47 -6.11
CA VAL A 680 16.04 8.74 -7.38
C VAL A 680 17.26 7.81 -7.31
N ALA A 681 17.03 6.53 -7.58
CA ALA A 681 18.08 5.53 -7.78
C ALA A 681 18.27 5.26 -9.28
N GLU A 682 19.45 4.81 -9.67
CA GLU A 682 19.83 4.41 -11.02
C GLU A 682 20.24 2.94 -11.02
N GLY A 683 19.93 2.24 -12.11
CA GLY A 683 20.34 0.86 -12.37
C GLY A 683 20.91 0.74 -13.78
N GLY A 684 21.97 -0.04 -13.99
CA GLY A 684 22.58 -0.13 -15.32
C GLY A 684 23.85 -0.96 -15.42
N ARG A 685 24.65 -0.66 -16.45
CA ARG A 685 25.86 -1.41 -16.84
C ARG A 685 26.78 -1.80 -15.68
N ASN A 686 27.39 -2.99 -15.79
CA ASN A 686 28.35 -3.57 -14.84
C ASN A 686 27.79 -3.77 -13.42
N GLY A 687 26.52 -4.19 -13.30
CA GLY A 687 25.90 -4.45 -12.00
C GLY A 687 25.60 -3.17 -11.21
N HIS A 688 25.57 -2.01 -11.87
CA HIS A 688 25.37 -0.74 -11.19
C HIS A 688 23.94 -0.64 -10.65
N LEU A 689 23.83 -0.38 -9.35
CA LEU A 689 22.63 0.05 -8.67
C LEU A 689 23.06 1.14 -7.68
N THR A 690 22.36 2.28 -7.64
CA THR A 690 22.67 3.36 -6.69
C THR A 690 22.65 2.81 -5.26
N PRO A 691 23.76 2.92 -4.51
CA PRO A 691 23.80 2.43 -3.14
C PRO A 691 23.03 3.36 -2.20
N ILE A 692 21.85 2.92 -1.76
CA ILE A 692 20.93 3.73 -0.96
C ILE A 692 21.19 3.68 0.56
N SER A 693 22.12 2.84 1.01
CA SER A 693 22.56 2.73 2.41
C SER A 693 24.09 2.58 2.51
N SER A 694 24.65 2.69 3.71
CA SER A 694 26.07 2.48 4.02
C SER A 694 26.26 1.61 5.27
N GLY A 695 27.51 1.24 5.57
CA GLY A 695 27.87 0.47 6.75
C GLY A 695 27.20 -0.91 6.79
N ASP A 696 26.63 -1.25 7.95
CA ASP A 696 25.98 -2.53 8.29
C ASP A 696 24.78 -2.91 7.39
N TRP A 697 24.28 -1.97 6.58
CA TRP A 697 23.14 -2.15 5.68
C TRP A 697 23.56 -2.54 4.24
N THR A 698 24.82 -2.91 4.04
CA THR A 698 25.38 -3.34 2.75
C THR A 698 26.19 -4.63 2.91
N THR A 699 26.19 -5.52 1.91
CA THR A 699 26.93 -6.80 1.95
C THR A 699 28.24 -6.81 1.15
N GLY A 700 28.89 -5.65 0.99
CA GLY A 700 29.97 -5.48 0.01
C GLY A 700 29.43 -5.33 -1.42
N GLY A 701 30.11 -4.55 -2.26
CA GLY A 701 29.67 -4.29 -3.64
C GLY A 701 28.42 -3.40 -3.80
N GLY A 702 27.85 -2.85 -2.73
CA GLY A 702 26.74 -1.89 -2.78
C GLY A 702 25.33 -2.48 -2.81
N THR A 703 25.18 -3.79 -2.58
CA THR A 703 23.89 -4.49 -2.46
C THR A 703 23.12 -4.02 -1.21
N PHE A 704 21.83 -3.73 -1.36
CA PHE A 704 20.97 -3.30 -0.25
C PHE A 704 20.48 -4.50 0.56
N PHE A 705 20.76 -4.46 1.86
CA PHE A 705 20.54 -5.56 2.79
C PHE A 705 19.80 -5.09 4.04
N LEU A 706 18.75 -5.82 4.43
CA LEU A 706 17.98 -5.60 5.65
C LEU A 706 18.43 -6.59 6.72
N LYS A 707 19.21 -6.10 7.71
CA LYS A 707 19.81 -6.94 8.76
C LYS A 707 18.79 -7.59 9.69
N TYR A 708 17.70 -6.88 10.00
CA TYR A 708 16.65 -7.35 10.90
C TYR A 708 15.28 -7.34 10.20
N PRO A 709 14.29 -8.11 10.69
CA PRO A 709 12.92 -8.02 10.21
C PRO A 709 12.42 -6.58 10.30
N THR A 710 12.27 -5.93 9.15
CA THR A 710 12.01 -4.50 9.05
C THR A 710 10.62 -4.28 8.49
N TYR A 711 9.81 -3.49 9.19
CA TYR A 711 8.48 -3.12 8.75
C TYR A 711 8.56 -2.33 7.45
N ILE A 712 7.81 -2.76 6.43
CA ILE A 712 7.74 -2.06 5.14
C ILE A 712 6.44 -1.26 5.11
N GLY A 713 6.57 0.07 5.24
CA GLY A 713 5.45 1.01 5.22
C GLY A 713 4.62 0.92 3.93
N GLY A 714 3.30 1.07 4.06
CA GLY A 714 2.35 0.97 2.94
C GLY A 714 1.79 -0.44 2.69
N PHE A 715 2.25 -1.43 3.47
CA PHE A 715 1.78 -2.82 3.43
C PHE A 715 1.07 -3.19 4.73
N ASN A 716 -0.11 -2.62 4.95
CA ASN A 716 -0.99 -2.85 6.09
C ASN A 716 -2.37 -3.38 5.66
N TYR A 717 -2.38 -4.28 4.68
CA TYR A 717 -3.59 -4.87 4.10
C TYR A 717 -3.51 -6.40 4.12
N GLU A 718 -4.66 -7.06 4.00
CA GLU A 718 -4.72 -8.51 3.82
C GLU A 718 -4.26 -8.89 2.41
N PHE A 719 -2.97 -9.18 2.25
CA PHE A 719 -2.40 -9.59 0.96
C PHE A 719 -2.40 -11.10 0.78
N ILE A 720 -2.65 -11.51 -0.47
CA ILE A 720 -2.32 -12.84 -0.97
C ILE A 720 -0.99 -12.74 -1.75
N PHE A 721 0.00 -13.56 -1.38
CA PHE A 721 1.22 -13.71 -2.17
C PHE A 721 0.93 -14.46 -3.46
N LYS A 722 1.20 -13.84 -4.59
CA LYS A 722 1.16 -14.47 -5.91
C LYS A 722 2.37 -15.37 -6.14
#